data_AF-A0A932DCZ7-F1
#
_entry.id   AF-A0A932DCZ7-F1
#
_cell.length_a   1.000
_cell.length_b   1.000
_cell.length_c   1.000
_cell.angle_alpha   90.00
_cell.angle_beta   90.00
_cell.angle_gamma   90.00
#
_symmetry.space_group_name_H-M   'P 1'
#
loop_
_entity.id
_entity.type
_entity.pdbx_description
1 polymer ?
#
loop_
_entity_poly.entity_id
_entity_poly.type
_entity_poly.pdbx_seq_one_letter_code
_entity_poly.pdbx_strand_id
1 'polypeptide(L)'
;MATAALLGRESHAVQPVPNRTLQVPLDPPAEGYLVTNAFPGLTFSEPVAVATPPGETNRLFVVERAGRILVLTNLAQPNLSVFLDLTESTYSDYREAGLLGLAFHPGFATNGFLFTYRTRLIAAETTTPAMHDCLSRFQVALDDPNRAAPESELPLIQHYDMSGEHNAGDVHFGPDGYLYVGFGDAGGAIAQSGFPKQAIDRDFYGCIIRIDVDKRPGSLPPNARPSDTSNYSVPADNPFIGTTHYQGQPVDPARVRTEIWALGFRNPWRMSFDPVTGALYCGDVGAGVTEEIDIIQRGGNYGWPFLEGPYPFFRDQPPEFAPSAPVHFYLHGVGVSTGRDVIGGVVYRGSKIPALHGGYVFGDHTNGNLWTLGADGATTGTSRWLALYAGVAAFGVDPRDGELLLVNVDKGEIGKLLFLTAGPVPSLPPTLADAGVFADLAALTPHEGILPYEINVPFWSDHALKRRWFGIRDTDRPIQFQADANWQFPGGSFWIKHFELELQRGNPNSARRLETRVLVKSWTGLHGVTYRWDASQKNALLVPPEGMNETLFIDDGAAIQPQTWRYPARVECLDCHTAAGGYALGFNTGQLNCAASPQPGAENQLVLFGRAGLFDRPIPDPNTLPAMAHATNTAYSLTHRVRSYLAVNCSQCHQLGLTYYAFWDGRLALPLSAAGIIDGKVYNNFGGPSLRIIKPGSLADSILWIRLARPGVNHMPPLATTVLDQTAIDLVGAWITNELASYQTFKDWTTAQFGNPDLPAAEPEADPDNDGASNELEYLTGSDPLLGSSKWQIAVRRRNDGVQIVFPRVGYRGFEVEWTADLTPPIQWSVLAVPSNRPFLMSPDGLGIVEDLLADRTARFYRVRVFEP
;
A
#
# COMPACT_ATOMS: atom_id res chain seq x y z
N MET A 1 20.19 -20.93 -24.50
CA MET A 1 21.45 -21.53 -25.01
C MET A 1 22.68 -20.64 -24.85
N ALA A 2 22.58 -19.33 -24.54
CA ALA A 2 23.76 -18.46 -24.30
C ALA A 2 24.42 -18.60 -22.91
N THR A 3 23.76 -19.24 -21.93
CA THR A 3 24.30 -19.51 -20.59
C THR A 3 25.49 -20.48 -20.59
N ALA A 4 25.67 -21.28 -21.64
CA ALA A 4 26.76 -22.25 -21.73
C ALA A 4 28.13 -21.61 -22.06
N ALA A 5 28.17 -20.41 -22.64
CA ALA A 5 29.42 -19.81 -23.11
C ALA A 5 30.24 -19.09 -22.01
N LEU A 6 29.61 -18.70 -20.90
CA LEU A 6 30.28 -18.07 -19.75
C LEU A 6 30.66 -19.08 -18.64
N LEU A 7 29.97 -20.22 -18.59
CA LEU A 7 30.23 -21.29 -17.61
C LEU A 7 30.99 -22.49 -18.21
N GLY A 8 31.20 -22.51 -19.53
CA GLY A 8 31.91 -23.56 -20.25
C GLY A 8 33.43 -23.42 -20.30
N ARG A 9 34.02 -22.49 -19.54
CA ARG A 9 35.47 -22.42 -19.34
C ARG A 9 35.82 -23.01 -17.99
N GLU A 10 36.69 -24.00 -18.01
CA GLU A 10 37.30 -24.67 -16.86
C GLU A 10 37.60 -23.69 -15.72
N SER A 11 37.14 -24.05 -14.51
CA SER A 11 37.77 -23.82 -13.18
C SER A 11 38.44 -22.47 -12.85
N HIS A 12 38.14 -21.37 -13.54
CA HIS A 12 38.57 -20.06 -13.08
C HIS A 12 37.66 -19.58 -11.95
N ALA A 13 38.26 -19.44 -10.76
CA ALA A 13 37.63 -18.96 -9.54
C ALA A 13 36.76 -17.72 -9.84
N VAL A 14 35.46 -17.82 -9.57
CA VAL A 14 34.58 -16.66 -9.41
C VAL A 14 35.18 -15.89 -8.23
N GLN A 15 35.99 -14.87 -8.47
CA GLN A 15 36.46 -13.96 -7.44
C GLN A 15 35.54 -12.72 -7.47
N PRO A 16 35.33 -12.02 -6.34
CA PRO A 16 34.54 -10.80 -6.33
C PRO A 16 35.33 -9.72 -7.07
N VAL A 17 35.00 -9.51 -8.34
CA VAL A 17 35.60 -8.43 -9.12
C VAL A 17 34.81 -7.15 -8.85
N PRO A 18 35.43 -6.09 -8.30
CA PRO A 18 34.78 -4.79 -8.15
C PRO A 18 34.23 -4.32 -9.50
N ASN A 19 32.95 -3.94 -9.57
CA ASN A 19 32.42 -3.36 -10.79
C ASN A 19 32.67 -1.84 -10.84
N ARG A 20 33.24 -1.36 -11.94
CA ARG A 20 33.41 0.07 -12.25
C ARG A 20 32.72 0.49 -13.54
N THR A 21 32.02 -0.43 -14.21
CA THR A 21 31.38 -0.18 -15.50
C THR A 21 30.00 0.45 -15.35
N LEU A 22 29.27 0.12 -14.28
CA LEU A 22 27.92 0.65 -14.05
C LEU A 22 27.95 2.19 -13.88
N GLN A 23 27.30 2.90 -14.80
CA GLN A 23 27.23 4.37 -14.82
C GLN A 23 25.97 4.93 -14.14
N VAL A 24 25.01 4.09 -13.75
CA VAL A 24 23.92 4.54 -12.87
C VAL A 24 24.55 5.06 -11.56
N PRO A 25 24.21 6.26 -11.05
CA PRO A 25 24.85 6.81 -9.86
C PRO A 25 24.55 5.97 -8.60
N LEU A 26 25.36 6.13 -7.55
CA LEU A 26 25.16 5.40 -6.29
C LEU A 26 23.95 5.95 -5.53
N ASP A 27 23.87 7.28 -5.45
CA ASP A 27 22.75 8.01 -4.91
C ASP A 27 21.87 8.50 -6.07
N PRO A 28 20.54 8.52 -5.91
CA PRO A 28 19.66 9.09 -6.92
C PRO A 28 20.02 10.58 -7.14
N PRO A 29 19.88 11.11 -8.36
CA PRO A 29 20.09 12.54 -8.59
C PRO A 29 19.20 13.37 -7.66
N ALA A 30 19.73 14.48 -7.12
CA ALA A 30 19.00 15.38 -6.21
C ALA A 30 17.91 16.23 -6.92
N GLU A 31 17.48 15.82 -8.11
CA GLU A 31 16.39 16.48 -8.83
C GLU A 31 15.05 15.94 -8.36
N GLY A 32 14.12 16.83 -8.02
CA GLY A 32 12.79 16.41 -7.63
C GLY A 32 12.07 17.42 -6.74
N TYR A 33 10.86 17.04 -6.35
CA TYR A 33 10.06 17.85 -5.47
C TYR A 33 10.43 17.58 -4.01
N LEU A 34 10.41 18.62 -3.19
CA LEU A 34 10.43 18.49 -1.74
C LEU A 34 9.55 19.55 -1.09
N VAL A 35 9.28 19.38 0.19
CA VAL A 35 8.60 20.36 1.02
C VAL A 35 9.57 20.92 2.06
N THR A 36 9.58 22.24 2.22
CA THR A 36 10.34 22.94 3.28
C THR A 36 9.39 23.79 4.12
N ASN A 37 9.71 24.04 5.39
CA ASN A 37 8.95 24.99 6.20
C ASN A 37 8.98 26.40 5.57
N ALA A 38 7.80 26.95 5.27
CA ALA A 38 7.62 28.25 4.63
C ALA A 38 7.89 29.43 5.57
N PHE A 39 7.73 29.23 6.89
CA PHE A 39 7.93 30.24 7.93
C PHE A 39 8.76 29.69 9.10
N PRO A 40 10.07 29.47 8.89
CA PRO A 40 10.96 28.93 9.93
C PRO A 40 10.91 29.77 11.22
N GLY A 41 10.76 29.09 12.36
CA GLY A 41 10.69 29.73 13.68
C GLY A 41 9.28 30.11 14.14
N LEU A 42 8.26 29.95 13.28
CA LEU A 42 6.86 29.98 13.69
C LEU A 42 6.35 28.55 13.94
N THR A 43 5.42 28.42 14.89
CA THR A 43 4.75 27.17 15.22
C THR A 43 3.27 27.44 15.42
N PHE A 44 2.44 26.52 14.95
CA PHE A 44 0.99 26.54 15.04
C PHE A 44 0.50 25.32 15.82
N SER A 45 -0.65 25.44 16.47
CA SER A 45 -1.30 24.37 17.22
C SER A 45 -2.36 23.71 16.35
N GLU A 46 -2.09 22.51 15.84
CA GLU A 46 -3.00 21.76 14.96
C GLU A 46 -3.60 22.63 13.85
N PRO A 47 -2.77 23.24 12.97
CA PRO A 47 -3.29 24.03 11.86
C PRO A 47 -4.01 23.11 10.87
N VAL A 48 -5.22 23.51 10.44
CA VAL A 48 -6.07 22.69 9.57
C VAL A 48 -6.41 23.35 8.25
N ALA A 49 -6.34 24.69 8.14
CA ALA A 49 -6.60 25.40 6.89
C ALA A 49 -5.77 26.68 6.79
N VAL A 50 -5.59 27.17 5.57
CA VAL A 50 -5.09 28.52 5.29
C VAL A 50 -5.98 29.22 4.28
N ALA A 51 -6.19 30.52 4.46
CA ALA A 51 -6.97 31.34 3.53
C ALA A 51 -6.43 32.76 3.44
N THR A 52 -6.76 33.44 2.35
CA THR A 52 -6.45 34.86 2.14
C THR A 52 -7.64 35.56 1.48
N PRO A 53 -7.96 36.81 1.86
CA PRO A 53 -9.01 37.55 1.19
C PRO A 53 -8.66 37.83 -0.28
N PRO A 54 -9.66 37.96 -1.17
CA PRO A 54 -9.44 38.28 -2.57
C PRO A 54 -8.60 39.56 -2.74
N GLY A 55 -7.53 39.48 -3.54
CA GLY A 55 -6.60 40.59 -3.78
C GLY A 55 -5.55 40.82 -2.69
N GLU A 56 -5.51 40.00 -1.64
CA GLU A 56 -4.46 40.02 -0.63
C GLU A 56 -3.10 39.62 -1.22
N THR A 57 -2.02 40.25 -0.75
CA THR A 57 -0.65 39.97 -1.21
C THR A 57 0.34 39.81 -0.07
N ASN A 58 -0.02 40.17 1.16
CA ASN A 58 0.94 40.29 2.26
C ASN A 58 0.43 39.80 3.62
N ARG A 59 -0.76 39.17 3.66
CA ARG A 59 -1.28 38.49 4.84
C ARG A 59 -1.71 37.06 4.53
N LEU A 60 -1.47 36.15 5.46
CA LEU A 60 -1.93 34.77 5.42
C LEU A 60 -2.67 34.45 6.71
N PHE A 61 -3.85 33.85 6.61
CA PHE A 61 -4.64 33.46 7.76
C PHE A 61 -4.55 31.96 7.96
N VAL A 62 -4.21 31.52 9.17
CA VAL A 62 -4.04 30.11 9.54
C VAL A 62 -5.14 29.74 10.52
N VAL A 63 -5.88 28.68 10.22
CA VAL A 63 -6.95 28.16 11.07
C VAL A 63 -6.38 27.05 11.95
N GLU A 64 -6.52 27.18 13.25
CA GLU A 64 -6.18 26.15 14.23
C GLU A 64 -7.45 25.44 14.71
N ARG A 65 -7.41 24.10 14.74
CA ARG A 65 -8.58 23.24 14.99
C ARG A 65 -9.33 23.59 16.29
N ALA A 66 -8.61 24.02 17.32
CA ALA A 66 -9.17 24.39 18.62
C ALA A 66 -10.07 25.65 18.59
N GLY A 67 -10.10 26.42 17.50
CA GLY A 67 -10.99 27.57 17.37
C GLY A 67 -10.30 28.92 17.18
N ARG A 68 -9.00 28.96 16.89
CA ARG A 68 -8.29 30.21 16.63
C ARG A 68 -8.03 30.39 15.14
N ILE A 69 -8.15 31.62 14.68
CA ILE A 69 -7.64 32.07 13.38
C ILE A 69 -6.49 33.01 13.68
N LEU A 70 -5.32 32.69 13.18
CA LEU A 70 -4.11 33.50 13.28
C LEU A 70 -3.91 34.28 11.99
N VAL A 71 -3.31 35.46 12.08
CA VAL A 71 -2.88 36.24 10.91
C VAL A 71 -1.38 36.43 10.95
N LEU A 72 -0.72 36.04 9.86
CA LEU A 72 0.65 36.40 9.56
C LEU A 72 0.61 37.66 8.72
N THR A 73 1.16 38.75 9.25
CA THR A 73 1.35 40.00 8.49
C THR A 73 2.80 40.11 8.03
N ASN A 74 3.06 40.85 6.95
CA ASN A 74 4.41 41.04 6.42
C ASN A 74 5.10 39.72 6.08
N LEU A 75 4.57 38.93 5.15
CA LEU A 75 5.02 37.56 4.88
C LEU A 75 6.53 37.43 4.55
N ALA A 76 7.21 38.51 4.18
CA ALA A 76 8.66 38.55 4.03
C ALA A 76 9.42 38.44 5.36
N GLN A 77 8.86 39.00 6.44
CA GLN A 77 9.33 38.93 7.82
C GLN A 77 8.10 38.84 8.74
N PRO A 78 7.51 37.65 8.88
CA PRO A 78 6.14 37.50 9.35
C PRO A 78 6.00 37.90 10.83
N ASN A 79 4.98 38.70 11.14
CA ASN A 79 4.51 38.91 12.50
C ASN A 79 3.21 38.14 12.70
N LEU A 80 3.16 37.31 13.75
CA LEU A 80 2.03 36.45 14.07
C LEU A 80 1.17 37.07 15.18
N SER A 81 -0.14 37.15 14.95
CA SER A 81 -1.12 37.54 15.98
C SER A 81 -2.44 36.78 15.81
N VAL A 82 -3.28 36.79 16.83
CA VAL A 82 -4.64 36.22 16.77
C VAL A 82 -5.55 37.18 15.99
N PHE A 83 -6.17 36.68 14.92
CA PHE A 83 -7.18 37.38 14.15
C PHE A 83 -8.58 37.21 14.76
N LEU A 84 -8.95 35.97 15.11
CA LEU A 84 -10.24 35.63 15.72
C LEU A 84 -10.03 34.48 16.71
N ASP A 85 -10.62 34.57 17.90
CA ASP A 85 -10.59 33.51 18.91
C ASP A 85 -12.02 33.06 19.21
N LEU A 86 -12.31 31.79 18.89
CA LEU A 86 -13.60 31.14 19.08
C LEU A 86 -13.47 29.90 19.98
N THR A 87 -12.35 29.74 20.68
CA THR A 87 -11.99 28.53 21.44
C THR A 87 -13.09 28.14 22.43
N GLU A 88 -13.67 29.11 23.16
CA GLU A 88 -14.74 28.85 24.14
C GLU A 88 -16.04 28.30 23.52
N SER A 89 -16.22 28.48 22.21
CA SER A 89 -17.44 28.12 21.49
C SER A 89 -17.23 27.00 20.47
N THR A 90 -16.02 26.42 20.43
CA THR A 90 -15.61 25.39 19.47
C THR A 90 -15.43 24.07 20.21
N TYR A 91 -16.11 23.03 19.75
CA TYR A 91 -15.89 21.68 20.24
C TYR A 91 -14.80 21.00 19.41
N SER A 92 -13.69 20.62 20.05
CA SER A 92 -12.53 20.00 19.38
C SER A 92 -11.95 18.78 20.12
N ASP A 93 -12.63 18.31 21.18
CA ASP A 93 -12.15 17.23 22.05
C ASP A 93 -12.31 15.82 21.43
N TYR A 94 -12.94 15.72 20.25
CA TYR A 94 -13.21 14.43 19.62
C TYR A 94 -12.86 14.45 18.13
N ARG A 95 -11.89 13.60 17.76
CA ARG A 95 -11.53 13.26 16.37
C ARG A 95 -11.38 14.46 15.43
N GLU A 96 -12.29 14.62 14.47
CA GLU A 96 -12.21 15.63 13.39
C GLU A 96 -12.85 16.95 13.80
N ALA A 97 -13.65 16.97 14.87
CA ALA A 97 -14.37 18.17 15.30
C ALA A 97 -13.42 19.34 15.58
N GLY A 98 -13.87 20.55 15.26
CA GLY A 98 -13.14 21.79 15.52
C GLY A 98 -13.60 22.94 14.64
N LEU A 99 -12.74 23.95 14.51
CA LEU A 99 -12.85 25.01 13.51
C LEU A 99 -12.15 24.55 12.23
N LEU A 100 -12.91 24.29 11.18
CA LEU A 100 -12.44 23.53 10.00
C LEU A 100 -12.38 24.36 8.72
N GLY A 101 -13.26 25.36 8.57
CA GLY A 101 -13.38 26.16 7.36
C GLY A 101 -13.24 27.67 7.61
N LEU A 102 -12.61 28.37 6.65
CA LEU A 102 -12.51 29.83 6.61
C LEU A 102 -12.61 30.32 5.16
N ALA A 103 -13.58 31.19 4.89
CA ALA A 103 -13.67 31.93 3.63
C ALA A 103 -13.84 33.42 3.88
N PHE A 104 -13.26 34.23 3.00
CA PHE A 104 -13.50 35.68 2.97
C PHE A 104 -14.49 36.03 1.88
N HIS A 105 -15.37 36.99 2.14
CA HIS A 105 -16.32 37.47 1.13
C HIS A 105 -15.60 37.99 -0.13
N PRO A 106 -16.14 37.80 -1.35
CA PRO A 106 -15.61 38.42 -2.57
C PRO A 106 -15.44 39.94 -2.48
N GLY A 107 -16.30 40.57 -1.67
CA GLY A 107 -16.29 42.00 -1.32
C GLY A 107 -15.61 42.36 0.01
N PHE A 108 -14.72 41.50 0.55
CA PHE A 108 -14.10 41.68 1.88
C PHE A 108 -13.45 43.04 2.08
N ALA A 109 -12.79 43.58 1.04
CA ALA A 109 -12.17 44.91 1.10
C ALA A 109 -13.15 46.05 1.44
N THR A 110 -14.45 45.85 1.17
CA THR A 110 -15.50 46.83 1.43
C THR A 110 -16.34 46.48 2.66
N ASN A 111 -16.73 45.21 2.81
CA ASN A 111 -17.67 44.80 3.86
C ASN A 111 -17.00 44.17 5.10
N GLY A 112 -15.76 43.70 4.98
CA GLY A 112 -15.03 43.04 6.05
C GLY A 112 -15.61 41.69 6.48
N PHE A 113 -16.46 41.04 5.68
CA PHE A 113 -17.13 39.80 6.06
C PHE A 113 -16.28 38.55 5.81
N LEU A 114 -16.22 37.68 6.80
CA LEU A 114 -15.63 36.35 6.72
C LEU A 114 -16.63 35.30 7.21
N PHE A 115 -16.41 34.05 6.84
CA PHE A 115 -17.29 32.92 7.14
C PHE A 115 -16.46 31.78 7.71
N THR A 116 -16.97 31.16 8.76
CA THR A 116 -16.31 30.03 9.42
C THR A 116 -17.25 28.84 9.54
N TYR A 117 -16.69 27.65 9.40
CA TYR A 117 -17.36 26.39 9.72
C TYR A 117 -16.72 25.78 10.97
N ARG A 118 -17.54 25.49 11.98
CA ARG A 118 -17.05 24.87 13.23
C ARG A 118 -18.07 23.93 13.86
N THR A 119 -17.58 22.91 14.54
CA THR A 119 -18.40 22.05 15.40
C THR A 119 -18.63 22.74 16.75
N ARG A 120 -19.87 22.71 17.25
CA ARG A 120 -20.29 23.31 18.54
C ARG A 120 -21.12 22.32 19.34
N LEU A 121 -21.11 22.45 20.66
CA LEU A 121 -22.12 21.85 21.52
C LEU A 121 -23.26 22.85 21.74
N ILE A 122 -24.46 22.52 21.27
CA ILE A 122 -25.67 23.33 21.46
C ILE A 122 -26.61 22.55 22.40
N ALA A 123 -27.21 23.26 23.36
CA ALA A 123 -28.17 22.65 24.27
C ALA A 123 -29.34 22.04 23.48
N ALA A 124 -29.52 20.72 23.60
CA ALA A 124 -30.68 20.04 23.04
C ALA A 124 -31.90 20.23 23.96
N GLU A 125 -33.10 19.92 23.48
CA GLU A 125 -34.30 19.81 24.33
C GLU A 125 -34.19 18.68 25.37
N THR A 126 -33.16 17.83 25.26
CA THR A 126 -32.80 16.76 26.20
C THR A 126 -31.67 17.21 27.16
N THR A 127 -31.40 16.44 28.20
CA THR A 127 -30.42 16.80 29.26
C THR A 127 -28.94 16.78 28.82
N THR A 128 -28.63 16.44 27.57
CA THR A 128 -27.26 16.37 27.03
C THR A 128 -27.12 17.29 25.81
N PRO A 129 -26.16 18.23 25.80
CA PRO A 129 -25.85 19.04 24.62
C PRO A 129 -25.55 18.17 23.40
N ALA A 130 -26.00 18.61 22.23
CA ALA A 130 -25.83 17.95 20.95
C ALA A 130 -24.77 18.65 20.10
N MET A 131 -23.97 17.87 19.37
CA MET A 131 -23.01 18.40 18.40
C MET A 131 -23.76 19.01 17.21
N HIS A 132 -23.27 20.16 16.76
CA HIS A 132 -23.77 20.83 15.57
C HIS A 132 -22.63 21.41 14.76
N ASP A 133 -22.68 21.16 13.46
CA ASP A 133 -21.82 21.81 12.49
C ASP A 133 -22.41 23.17 12.08
N CYS A 134 -21.66 24.22 12.38
CA CYS A 134 -22.15 25.59 12.37
C CYS A 134 -21.40 26.44 11.35
N LEU A 135 -22.12 26.95 10.35
CA LEU A 135 -21.65 28.00 9.44
C LEU A 135 -22.10 29.36 9.98
N SER A 136 -21.14 30.27 10.16
CA SER A 136 -21.42 31.63 10.66
C SER A 136 -20.63 32.67 9.89
N ARG A 137 -21.21 33.87 9.77
CA ARG A 137 -20.53 35.07 9.26
C ARG A 137 -20.01 35.91 10.42
N PHE A 138 -18.79 36.41 10.31
CA PHE A 138 -18.20 37.42 11.20
C PHE A 138 -17.76 38.64 10.39
N GLN A 139 -17.39 39.71 11.09
CA GLN A 139 -16.90 40.95 10.52
C GLN A 139 -15.56 41.37 11.14
N VAL A 140 -14.67 41.91 10.32
CA VAL A 140 -13.43 42.56 10.77
C VAL A 140 -13.74 43.71 11.73
N ALA A 141 -12.90 43.90 12.73
CA ALA A 141 -13.04 45.00 13.67
C ALA A 141 -12.81 46.35 12.95
N LEU A 142 -13.58 47.37 13.34
CA LEU A 142 -13.50 48.70 12.72
C LEU A 142 -12.18 49.43 13.04
N ASP A 143 -11.52 49.07 14.15
CA ASP A 143 -10.31 49.71 14.67
C ASP A 143 -9.01 48.97 14.31
N ASP A 144 -9.10 47.70 13.90
CA ASP A 144 -7.93 46.89 13.55
C ASP A 144 -8.26 45.91 12.40
N PRO A 145 -7.70 46.11 11.19
CA PRO A 145 -7.94 45.23 10.05
C PRO A 145 -7.31 43.83 10.22
N ASN A 146 -6.49 43.62 11.25
CA ASN A 146 -5.87 42.34 11.60
C ASN A 146 -6.57 41.66 12.80
N ARG A 147 -7.80 42.09 13.12
CA ARG A 147 -8.64 41.46 14.13
C ARG A 147 -10.09 41.41 13.66
N ALA A 148 -10.78 40.29 13.86
CA ALA A 148 -12.23 40.18 13.72
C ALA A 148 -12.92 40.24 15.08
N ALA A 149 -14.17 40.69 15.08
CA ALA A 149 -14.99 40.85 16.27
C ALA A 149 -15.79 39.55 16.56
N PRO A 150 -15.49 38.76 17.60
CA PRO A 150 -16.25 37.55 17.93
C PRO A 150 -17.76 37.82 18.14
N GLU A 151 -18.10 39.00 18.67
CA GLU A 151 -19.47 39.44 18.92
C GLU A 151 -20.26 39.78 17.64
N SER A 152 -19.59 39.84 16.48
CA SER A 152 -20.23 40.07 15.18
C SER A 152 -20.84 38.81 14.56
N GLU A 153 -20.79 37.67 15.25
CA GLU A 153 -21.31 36.39 14.78
C GLU A 153 -22.77 36.50 14.31
N LEU A 154 -22.99 36.14 13.04
CA LEU A 154 -24.30 35.92 12.47
C LEU A 154 -24.40 34.44 12.04
N PRO A 155 -25.08 33.58 12.81
CA PRO A 155 -25.28 32.18 12.45
C PRO A 155 -26.08 32.06 11.15
N LEU A 156 -25.62 31.23 10.21
CA LEU A 156 -26.30 30.95 8.95
C LEU A 156 -26.91 29.55 8.96
N ILE A 157 -26.15 28.55 9.39
CA ILE A 157 -26.57 27.15 9.42
C ILE A 157 -26.09 26.56 10.76
N GLN A 158 -26.98 25.85 11.44
CA GLN A 158 -26.67 25.07 12.64
C GLN A 158 -27.13 23.63 12.43
N HIS A 159 -26.36 22.85 11.66
CA HIS A 159 -26.72 21.49 11.27
C HIS A 159 -26.51 20.54 12.46
N TYR A 160 -27.54 19.77 12.83
CA TYR A 160 -27.40 18.76 13.88
C TYR A 160 -26.50 17.63 13.40
N ASP A 161 -25.43 17.40 14.13
CA ASP A 161 -24.45 16.37 13.82
C ASP A 161 -24.54 15.22 14.84
N MET A 162 -24.58 14.00 14.32
CA MET A 162 -24.76 12.79 15.12
C MET A 162 -23.45 12.15 15.58
N SER A 163 -22.31 12.60 15.05
CA SER A 163 -20.98 12.06 15.38
C SER A 163 -19.91 13.11 15.09
N GLY A 164 -18.93 13.31 15.97
CA GLY A 164 -17.77 14.17 15.66
C GLY A 164 -16.75 13.52 14.69
N GLU A 165 -17.25 12.71 13.76
CA GLU A 165 -16.52 12.10 12.65
C GLU A 165 -17.23 12.49 11.36
N HIS A 166 -16.46 12.71 10.31
CA HIS A 166 -16.98 13.10 9.00
C HIS A 166 -17.70 14.45 9.05
N ASN A 167 -17.07 15.42 9.73
CA ASN A 167 -17.55 16.79 9.81
C ASN A 167 -17.32 17.57 8.51
N ALA A 168 -16.36 17.14 7.67
CA ALA A 168 -15.94 17.87 6.48
C ALA A 168 -15.62 19.35 6.79
N GLY A 169 -16.44 20.28 6.27
CA GLY A 169 -16.44 21.65 6.76
C GLY A 169 -15.58 22.63 5.98
N ASP A 170 -15.12 22.29 4.78
CA ASP A 170 -14.46 23.26 3.92
C ASP A 170 -15.46 24.30 3.37
N VAL A 171 -15.00 25.54 3.17
CA VAL A 171 -15.85 26.67 2.81
C VAL A 171 -15.17 27.51 1.75
N HIS A 172 -15.82 27.71 0.60
CA HIS A 172 -15.27 28.49 -0.51
C HIS A 172 -16.34 29.31 -1.21
N PHE A 173 -15.98 30.53 -1.66
CA PHE A 173 -16.78 31.25 -2.64
C PHE A 173 -16.46 30.74 -4.05
N GLY A 174 -17.50 30.43 -4.81
CA GLY A 174 -17.37 30.10 -6.22
C GLY A 174 -17.14 31.33 -7.09
N PRO A 175 -16.74 31.15 -8.37
CA PRO A 175 -16.61 32.24 -9.33
C PRO A 175 -17.93 32.95 -9.64
N ASP A 176 -19.06 32.32 -9.32
CA ASP A 176 -20.42 32.90 -9.34
C ASP A 176 -20.72 33.82 -8.15
N GLY A 177 -19.81 33.89 -7.18
CA GLY A 177 -19.92 34.69 -5.97
C GLY A 177 -20.87 34.11 -4.93
N TYR A 178 -21.28 32.84 -5.03
CA TYR A 178 -22.05 32.15 -4.00
C TYR A 178 -21.13 31.34 -3.07
N LEU A 179 -21.62 31.04 -1.86
CA LEU A 179 -20.86 30.31 -0.85
C LEU A 179 -21.16 28.81 -0.95
N TYR A 180 -20.10 28.01 -1.04
CA TYR A 180 -20.13 26.55 -1.09
C TYR A 180 -19.60 25.99 0.23
N VAL A 181 -20.26 24.95 0.75
CA VAL A 181 -19.93 24.33 2.04
C VAL A 181 -20.09 22.82 1.97
N GLY A 182 -19.08 22.08 2.42
CA GLY A 182 -19.11 20.62 2.51
C GLY A 182 -19.67 20.11 3.85
N PHE A 183 -20.47 19.05 3.80
CA PHE A 183 -20.98 18.31 4.95
C PHE A 183 -20.73 16.82 4.73
N GLY A 184 -20.09 16.15 5.69
CA GLY A 184 -19.92 14.70 5.63
C GLY A 184 -21.18 13.95 6.03
N ASP A 185 -21.08 12.63 6.08
CA ASP A 185 -22.24 11.75 6.18
C ASP A 185 -22.68 11.41 7.63
N ALA A 186 -22.12 12.13 8.61
CA ALA A 186 -22.30 12.00 10.06
C ALA A 186 -21.75 10.73 10.74
N GLY A 187 -20.82 10.00 10.10
CA GLY A 187 -19.90 9.07 10.77
C GLY A 187 -20.48 7.84 11.52
N GLY A 188 -19.59 7.12 12.21
CA GLY A 188 -19.92 6.05 13.16
C GLY A 188 -20.75 4.86 12.66
N ALA A 189 -21.44 4.17 13.58
CA ALA A 189 -22.37 3.06 13.26
C ALA A 189 -23.60 3.51 12.46
N ILE A 190 -23.86 4.82 12.42
CA ILE A 190 -24.95 5.46 11.68
C ILE A 190 -24.61 5.49 10.17
N ALA A 191 -23.33 5.52 9.81
CA ALA A 191 -22.89 5.31 8.43
C ALA A 191 -23.37 3.97 7.84
N GLN A 192 -23.50 2.94 8.68
CA GLN A 192 -23.89 1.58 8.28
C GLN A 192 -25.40 1.32 8.34
N SER A 193 -26.18 2.17 9.02
CA SER A 193 -27.58 1.90 9.40
C SER A 193 -28.63 2.22 8.33
N GLY A 194 -28.23 2.62 7.12
CA GLY A 194 -29.19 2.96 6.05
C GLY A 194 -29.78 4.36 6.19
N PHE A 195 -29.06 5.24 6.88
CA PHE A 195 -29.35 6.67 6.89
C PHE A 195 -29.36 7.21 5.44
N PRO A 196 -30.23 8.16 5.11
CA PRO A 196 -30.53 8.53 3.74
C PRO A 196 -29.48 9.50 3.15
N LYS A 197 -28.24 9.03 2.98
CA LYS A 197 -27.07 9.72 2.37
C LYS A 197 -27.27 10.05 0.88
N GLN A 198 -28.32 9.45 0.31
CA GLN A 198 -28.75 9.59 -1.06
C GLN A 198 -30.10 10.31 -1.15
N ALA A 199 -30.57 10.95 -0.06
CA ALA A 199 -31.81 11.70 -0.09
C ALA A 199 -31.57 13.20 -0.11
N ILE A 200 -32.37 13.88 -0.92
CA ILE A 200 -32.39 15.34 -1.03
C ILE A 200 -33.44 15.98 -0.11
N ASP A 201 -34.29 15.20 0.56
CA ASP A 201 -35.41 15.66 1.40
C ASP A 201 -35.17 15.45 2.91
N ARG A 202 -33.89 15.33 3.28
CA ARG A 202 -33.39 15.12 4.65
C ARG A 202 -32.54 16.32 5.05
N ASP A 203 -31.71 16.24 6.09
CA ASP A 203 -30.78 17.33 6.39
C ASP A 203 -29.49 17.18 5.55
N PHE A 204 -28.49 18.05 5.73
CA PHE A 204 -27.25 18.04 4.97
C PHE A 204 -26.32 16.89 5.38
N TYR A 205 -26.35 15.77 4.65
CA TYR A 205 -25.47 14.63 4.91
C TYR A 205 -24.81 14.16 3.63
N GLY A 206 -23.48 14.11 3.62
CA GLY A 206 -22.70 13.65 2.47
C GLY A 206 -22.92 14.51 1.23
N CYS A 207 -22.90 15.84 1.40
CA CYS A 207 -23.27 16.78 0.36
C CYS A 207 -22.41 18.05 0.37
N ILE A 208 -22.39 18.73 -0.78
CA ILE A 208 -21.91 20.10 -0.91
C ILE A 208 -23.13 20.97 -1.19
N ILE A 209 -23.31 22.02 -0.39
CA ILE A 209 -24.39 23.01 -0.59
C ILE A 209 -23.85 24.26 -1.27
N ARG A 210 -24.76 25.03 -1.90
CA ARG A 210 -24.50 26.35 -2.50
C ARG A 210 -25.58 27.33 -2.05
N ILE A 211 -25.18 28.39 -1.36
CA ILE A 211 -26.08 29.40 -0.77
C ILE A 211 -25.71 30.83 -1.16
N ASP A 212 -26.70 31.71 -1.10
CA ASP A 212 -26.58 33.14 -1.31
C ASP A 212 -26.59 33.90 0.02
N VAL A 213 -25.41 34.38 0.42
CA VAL A 213 -25.21 35.17 1.65
C VAL A 213 -25.47 36.67 1.44
N ASP A 214 -25.61 37.12 0.19
CA ASP A 214 -25.91 38.51 -0.18
C ASP A 214 -27.43 38.76 -0.30
N LYS A 215 -28.24 37.69 -0.33
CA LYS A 215 -29.70 37.74 -0.55
C LYS A 215 -30.06 38.54 -1.81
N ARG A 216 -29.40 38.22 -2.93
CA ARG A 216 -29.54 38.90 -4.21
C ARG A 216 -30.98 38.83 -4.71
N PRO A 217 -31.47 39.85 -5.45
CA PRO A 217 -32.79 39.80 -6.07
C PRO A 217 -32.94 38.54 -6.95
N GLY A 218 -34.02 37.79 -6.74
CA GLY A 218 -34.31 36.55 -7.45
C GLY A 218 -33.89 35.28 -6.72
N SER A 219 -33.03 35.37 -5.69
CA SER A 219 -32.77 34.23 -4.79
C SER A 219 -34.01 33.91 -3.96
N LEU A 220 -34.20 32.62 -3.67
CA LEU A 220 -35.37 32.09 -2.99
C LEU A 220 -35.12 31.95 -1.48
N PRO A 221 -36.15 32.02 -0.62
CA PRO A 221 -35.99 31.60 0.77
C PRO A 221 -35.66 30.10 0.83
N PRO A 222 -34.87 29.64 1.82
CA PRO A 222 -34.68 28.22 2.06
C PRO A 222 -36.00 27.54 2.44
N ASN A 223 -36.10 26.26 2.13
CA ASN A 223 -37.23 25.44 2.60
C ASN A 223 -37.13 25.25 4.13
N ALA A 224 -38.27 25.21 4.81
CA ALA A 224 -38.32 25.13 6.27
C ALA A 224 -37.62 23.87 6.81
N ARG A 225 -36.74 24.04 7.81
CA ARG A 225 -36.09 22.95 8.54
C ARG A 225 -35.82 23.33 10.01
N PRO A 226 -35.64 22.35 10.94
CA PRO A 226 -35.47 22.63 12.37
C PRO A 226 -34.28 23.54 12.72
N SER A 227 -33.28 23.57 11.86
CA SER A 227 -31.99 24.25 12.00
C SER A 227 -31.84 25.51 11.13
N ASP A 228 -32.94 26.05 10.61
CA ASP A 228 -32.93 27.26 9.77
C ASP A 228 -32.78 28.52 10.62
N THR A 229 -31.90 29.42 10.17
CA THR A 229 -31.73 30.77 10.74
C THR A 229 -32.36 31.86 9.87
N SER A 230 -32.77 31.52 8.64
CA SER A 230 -33.25 32.42 7.58
C SER A 230 -32.29 33.59 7.26
N ASN A 231 -31.00 33.44 7.58
CA ASN A 231 -29.96 34.45 7.36
C ASN A 231 -29.26 34.36 6.00
N TYR A 232 -29.68 33.43 5.13
CA TYR A 232 -29.21 33.28 3.75
C TYR A 232 -30.41 33.11 2.80
N SER A 233 -30.14 33.08 1.50
CA SER A 233 -31.09 32.71 0.44
C SER A 233 -30.51 31.60 -0.44
N VAL A 234 -31.33 31.01 -1.29
CA VAL A 234 -30.95 29.92 -2.19
C VAL A 234 -30.91 30.45 -3.63
N PRO A 235 -29.80 30.29 -4.36
CA PRO A 235 -29.75 30.65 -5.77
C PRO A 235 -30.85 29.92 -6.56
N ALA A 236 -31.61 30.65 -7.38
CA ALA A 236 -32.77 30.11 -8.11
C ALA A 236 -32.41 29.03 -9.13
N ASP A 237 -31.13 28.92 -9.49
CA ASP A 237 -30.58 27.93 -10.40
C ASP A 237 -29.99 26.71 -9.68
N ASN A 238 -30.20 26.52 -8.38
CA ASN A 238 -29.81 25.29 -7.69
C ASN A 238 -30.56 24.04 -8.24
N PRO A 239 -29.93 22.85 -8.23
CA PRO A 239 -30.38 21.69 -9.00
C PRO A 239 -31.70 21.07 -8.56
N PHE A 240 -32.04 21.14 -7.27
CA PHE A 240 -33.17 20.39 -6.69
C PHE A 240 -34.41 21.26 -6.41
N ILE A 241 -34.44 22.50 -6.89
CA ILE A 241 -35.60 23.37 -6.71
C ILE A 241 -36.81 22.78 -7.45
N GLY A 242 -37.91 22.60 -6.72
CA GLY A 242 -39.17 22.11 -7.28
C GLY A 242 -39.19 20.61 -7.64
N THR A 243 -38.17 19.85 -7.25
CA THR A 243 -38.11 18.40 -7.49
C THR A 243 -39.27 17.70 -6.79
N THR A 244 -40.04 16.92 -7.56
CA THR A 244 -41.16 16.08 -7.06
C THR A 244 -40.83 14.59 -7.05
N HIS A 245 -39.78 14.18 -7.78
CA HIS A 245 -39.30 12.81 -7.86
C HIS A 245 -37.77 12.80 -7.91
N TYR A 246 -37.14 11.87 -7.20
CA TYR A 246 -35.70 11.69 -7.19
C TYR A 246 -35.35 10.21 -7.03
N GLN A 247 -34.49 9.69 -7.91
CA GLN A 247 -34.11 8.26 -7.99
C GLN A 247 -35.33 7.32 -7.94
N GLY A 248 -36.34 7.60 -8.77
CA GLY A 248 -37.57 6.80 -8.88
C GLY A 248 -38.54 6.92 -7.71
N GLN A 249 -38.20 7.71 -6.68
CA GLN A 249 -39.05 7.89 -5.49
C GLN A 249 -39.72 9.27 -5.49
N PRO A 250 -41.01 9.36 -5.12
CA PRO A 250 -41.65 10.64 -4.90
C PRO A 250 -41.02 11.35 -3.70
N VAL A 251 -40.78 12.65 -3.84
CA VAL A 251 -40.31 13.53 -2.77
C VAL A 251 -41.25 14.72 -2.62
N ASP A 252 -41.44 15.18 -1.38
CA ASP A 252 -42.20 16.40 -1.11
C ASP A 252 -41.32 17.63 -1.43
N PRO A 253 -41.67 18.46 -2.44
CA PRO A 253 -40.87 19.63 -2.79
C PRO A 253 -40.67 20.62 -1.65
N ALA A 254 -41.57 20.65 -0.66
CA ALA A 254 -41.44 21.52 0.52
C ALA A 254 -40.39 21.01 1.51
N ARG A 255 -40.00 19.74 1.41
CA ARG A 255 -38.98 19.10 2.27
C ARG A 255 -37.62 18.97 1.59
N VAL A 256 -37.53 19.19 0.29
CA VAL A 256 -36.25 19.17 -0.44
C VAL A 256 -35.33 20.25 0.12
N ARG A 257 -34.06 19.90 0.33
CA ARG A 257 -32.98 20.85 0.63
C ARG A 257 -32.50 21.47 -0.67
N THR A 258 -33.09 22.61 -0.99
CA THR A 258 -32.82 23.36 -2.22
C THR A 258 -31.41 23.96 -2.24
N GLU A 259 -30.71 23.96 -1.11
CA GLU A 259 -29.30 24.34 -0.98
C GLU A 259 -28.34 23.32 -1.59
N ILE A 260 -28.71 22.04 -1.68
CA ILE A 260 -27.80 20.99 -2.14
C ILE A 260 -27.39 21.27 -3.59
N TRP A 261 -26.07 21.36 -3.80
CA TRP A 261 -25.45 21.50 -5.12
C TRP A 261 -25.04 20.14 -5.68
N ALA A 262 -24.46 19.29 -4.85
CA ALA A 262 -24.06 17.93 -5.16
C ALA A 262 -24.16 17.04 -3.91
N LEU A 263 -24.28 15.73 -4.09
CA LEU A 263 -24.42 14.77 -2.99
C LEU A 263 -23.72 13.44 -3.30
N GLY A 264 -23.83 12.49 -2.38
CA GLY A 264 -23.24 11.16 -2.53
C GLY A 264 -21.77 11.14 -2.16
N PHE A 265 -21.35 11.98 -1.21
CA PHE A 265 -20.02 11.96 -0.62
C PHE A 265 -20.03 11.26 0.73
N ARG A 266 -18.88 10.77 1.17
CA ARG A 266 -18.69 10.24 2.53
C ARG A 266 -18.23 11.32 3.49
N ASN A 267 -17.09 11.95 3.20
CA ASN A 267 -16.49 13.02 3.98
C ASN A 267 -15.69 13.94 3.03
N PRO A 268 -16.35 14.89 2.34
CA PRO A 268 -15.73 15.79 1.37
C PRO A 268 -14.81 16.80 2.11
N TRP A 269 -13.55 16.42 2.33
CA TRP A 269 -12.65 17.07 3.30
C TRP A 269 -12.15 18.45 2.87
N ARG A 270 -11.44 18.56 1.73
CA ARG A 270 -11.13 19.86 1.10
C ARG A 270 -11.59 19.95 -0.34
N MET A 271 -12.07 21.13 -0.69
CA MET A 271 -12.45 21.50 -2.04
C MET A 271 -11.76 22.79 -2.46
N SER A 272 -11.58 22.97 -3.77
CA SER A 272 -11.03 24.22 -4.29
C SER A 272 -11.54 24.51 -5.69
N PHE A 273 -11.76 25.80 -5.96
CA PHE A 273 -12.02 26.27 -7.32
C PHE A 273 -10.70 26.54 -8.02
N ASP A 274 -10.57 26.06 -9.27
CA ASP A 274 -9.56 26.59 -10.16
C ASP A 274 -9.92 28.04 -10.57
N PRO A 275 -9.12 29.05 -10.21
CA PRO A 275 -9.45 30.44 -10.49
C PRO A 275 -9.49 30.78 -11.99
N VAL A 276 -8.95 29.91 -12.86
CA VAL A 276 -8.93 30.12 -14.32
C VAL A 276 -10.13 29.48 -15.01
N THR A 277 -10.42 28.21 -14.71
CA THR A 277 -11.50 27.47 -15.39
C THR A 277 -12.83 27.49 -14.64
N GLY A 278 -12.82 27.78 -13.34
CA GLY A 278 -13.99 27.69 -12.47
C GLY A 278 -14.39 26.27 -12.08
N ALA A 279 -13.59 25.25 -12.42
CA ALA A 279 -13.84 23.88 -11.99
C ALA A 279 -13.68 23.75 -10.47
N LEU A 280 -14.65 23.09 -9.81
CA LEU A 280 -14.61 22.79 -8.38
C LEU A 280 -14.05 21.36 -8.19
N TYR A 281 -12.88 21.24 -7.58
CA TYR A 281 -12.31 19.96 -7.20
C TYR A 281 -12.65 19.63 -5.75
N CYS A 282 -12.78 18.36 -5.40
CA CYS A 282 -12.97 17.90 -4.03
C CYS A 282 -12.16 16.61 -3.79
N GLY A 283 -11.56 16.46 -2.61
CA GLY A 283 -11.14 15.15 -2.10
C GLY A 283 -12.22 14.58 -1.18
N ASP A 284 -12.69 13.35 -1.45
CA ASP A 284 -13.65 12.65 -0.61
C ASP A 284 -12.99 11.45 0.07
N VAL A 285 -13.02 11.45 1.41
CA VAL A 285 -12.34 10.42 2.21
C VAL A 285 -13.14 9.14 2.25
N GLY A 286 -12.54 8.06 1.77
CA GLY A 286 -13.12 6.72 1.67
C GLY A 286 -13.31 6.03 3.02
N ALA A 287 -13.97 4.88 3.00
CA ALA A 287 -14.21 4.07 4.19
C ALA A 287 -13.12 3.01 4.43
N GLY A 288 -12.65 2.36 3.37
CA GLY A 288 -11.71 1.24 3.52
C GLY A 288 -11.25 0.57 2.22
N VAL A 289 -11.66 1.06 1.05
CA VAL A 289 -11.25 0.51 -0.25
C VAL A 289 -10.41 1.54 -1.01
N THR A 290 -10.95 2.74 -1.22
CA THR A 290 -10.32 3.77 -2.06
C THR A 290 -10.57 5.15 -1.52
N GLU A 291 -9.59 6.01 -1.73
CA GLU A 291 -9.74 7.45 -1.66
C GLU A 291 -9.98 8.03 -3.05
N GLU A 292 -10.69 9.16 -3.15
CA GLU A 292 -11.07 9.74 -4.44
C GLU A 292 -10.94 11.26 -4.55
N ILE A 293 -10.73 11.72 -5.79
CA ILE A 293 -10.76 13.11 -6.22
C ILE A 293 -11.86 13.27 -7.26
N ASP A 294 -12.73 14.25 -7.04
CA ASP A 294 -13.86 14.55 -7.90
C ASP A 294 -13.76 15.96 -8.50
N ILE A 295 -14.36 16.12 -9.69
CA ILE A 295 -14.75 17.44 -10.21
C ILE A 295 -16.26 17.59 -10.00
N ILE A 296 -16.63 18.55 -9.16
CA ILE A 296 -17.99 18.74 -8.68
C ILE A 296 -18.86 19.42 -9.74
N GLN A 297 -19.97 18.78 -10.08
CA GLN A 297 -20.93 19.25 -11.07
C GLN A 297 -22.30 19.54 -10.45
N ARG A 298 -23.06 20.43 -11.08
CA ARG A 298 -24.43 20.77 -10.68
C ARG A 298 -25.33 19.53 -10.66
N GLY A 299 -25.85 19.19 -9.49
CA GLY A 299 -26.73 18.03 -9.28
C GLY A 299 -26.01 16.68 -9.32
N GLY A 300 -24.67 16.69 -9.30
CA GLY A 300 -23.85 15.48 -9.34
C GLY A 300 -24.11 14.58 -8.12
N ASN A 301 -24.02 13.28 -8.35
CA ASN A 301 -24.12 12.24 -7.32
C ASN A 301 -22.85 11.41 -7.35
N TYR A 302 -22.03 11.45 -6.30
CA TYR A 302 -20.69 10.83 -6.25
C TYR A 302 -20.72 9.40 -5.67
N GLY A 303 -21.93 8.92 -5.39
CA GLY A 303 -22.24 7.50 -5.33
C GLY A 303 -22.18 6.85 -3.95
N TRP A 304 -21.59 7.48 -2.95
CA TRP A 304 -21.62 6.98 -1.57
C TRP A 304 -23.06 6.85 -1.04
N PRO A 305 -23.44 5.75 -0.36
CA PRO A 305 -22.60 4.63 0.08
C PRO A 305 -22.66 3.41 -0.84
N PHE A 306 -23.25 3.53 -2.03
CA PHE A 306 -23.35 2.40 -2.97
C PHE A 306 -22.04 2.17 -3.73
N LEU A 307 -21.26 3.24 -3.91
CA LEU A 307 -19.93 3.22 -4.46
C LEU A 307 -18.93 3.83 -3.47
N GLU A 308 -17.71 3.32 -3.52
CA GLU A 308 -16.51 3.95 -2.97
C GLU A 308 -15.47 3.94 -4.12
N GLY A 309 -15.10 5.10 -4.64
CA GLY A 309 -14.42 5.14 -5.93
C GLY A 309 -15.32 4.58 -7.05
N PRO A 310 -14.76 3.82 -8.00
CA PRO A 310 -15.56 3.13 -9.01
C PRO A 310 -16.11 1.76 -8.53
N TYR A 311 -15.99 1.42 -7.24
CA TYR A 311 -16.30 0.06 -6.74
C TYR A 311 -17.63 -0.01 -5.99
N PRO A 312 -18.47 -1.02 -6.27
CA PRO A 312 -19.62 -1.34 -5.42
C PRO A 312 -19.20 -1.56 -3.97
N PHE A 313 -19.92 -0.91 -3.06
CA PHE A 313 -19.62 -0.93 -1.65
C PHE A 313 -20.88 -0.98 -0.80
N PHE A 314 -20.85 -1.70 0.33
CA PHE A 314 -21.91 -1.95 1.32
C PHE A 314 -23.29 -2.47 0.84
N ARG A 315 -23.83 -2.05 -0.31
CA ARG A 315 -25.22 -2.27 -0.74
C ARG A 315 -25.34 -2.35 -2.26
N ASP A 316 -26.39 -3.03 -2.71
CA ASP A 316 -26.78 -3.02 -4.12
C ASP A 316 -27.27 -1.63 -4.55
N GLN A 317 -26.94 -1.26 -5.78
CA GLN A 317 -27.35 0.00 -6.39
C GLN A 317 -28.84 -0.03 -6.77
N PRO A 318 -29.60 1.04 -6.53
CA PRO A 318 -30.97 1.12 -7.02
C PRO A 318 -31.01 1.26 -8.56
N PRO A 319 -32.08 0.81 -9.25
CA PRO A 319 -32.13 0.79 -10.72
C PRO A 319 -31.96 2.16 -11.41
N GLU A 320 -32.34 3.25 -10.76
CA GLU A 320 -32.22 4.63 -11.30
C GLU A 320 -30.95 5.35 -10.82
N PHE A 321 -30.01 4.64 -10.22
CA PHE A 321 -28.76 5.20 -9.74
C PHE A 321 -27.80 5.51 -10.89
N ALA A 322 -27.43 6.79 -11.01
CA ALA A 322 -26.53 7.29 -12.05
C ALA A 322 -25.41 8.13 -11.40
N PRO A 323 -24.36 7.48 -10.87
CA PRO A 323 -23.26 8.17 -10.21
C PRO A 323 -22.33 8.85 -11.22
N SER A 324 -21.74 9.96 -10.80
CA SER A 324 -20.58 10.59 -11.45
C SER A 324 -19.33 9.85 -11.01
N ALA A 325 -18.46 9.53 -11.97
CA ALA A 325 -17.20 8.86 -11.67
C ALA A 325 -16.15 9.86 -11.16
N PRO A 326 -15.28 9.46 -10.22
CA PRO A 326 -14.17 10.28 -9.79
C PRO A 326 -13.19 10.50 -10.93
N VAL A 327 -12.52 11.66 -10.94
CA VAL A 327 -11.47 11.96 -11.93
C VAL A 327 -10.16 11.25 -11.60
N HIS A 328 -9.98 10.85 -10.34
CA HIS A 328 -8.90 10.00 -9.87
C HIS A 328 -9.30 9.27 -8.59
N PHE A 329 -8.80 8.05 -8.41
CA PHE A 329 -8.92 7.31 -7.16
C PHE A 329 -7.63 6.52 -6.90
N TYR A 330 -7.35 6.21 -5.65
CA TYR A 330 -6.24 5.34 -5.27
C TYR A 330 -6.64 4.40 -4.13
N LEU A 331 -6.01 3.23 -4.12
CA LEU A 331 -6.25 2.21 -3.10
C LEU A 331 -5.69 2.59 -1.74
N HIS A 332 -6.32 2.06 -0.71
CA HIS A 332 -5.76 1.99 0.63
C HIS A 332 -4.46 1.15 0.65
N GLY A 333 -3.36 1.69 1.19
CA GLY A 333 -2.06 1.01 1.18
C GLY A 333 -0.91 1.79 1.83
N VAL A 334 0.34 1.39 1.54
CA VAL A 334 1.59 1.99 2.08
C VAL A 334 2.67 2.29 1.02
N GLY A 335 2.33 2.20 -0.27
CA GLY A 335 3.21 2.57 -1.38
C GLY A 335 3.00 4.02 -1.84
N VAL A 336 3.84 4.47 -2.79
CA VAL A 336 3.80 5.80 -3.41
C VAL A 336 2.59 6.00 -4.33
N SER A 337 1.88 4.93 -4.68
CA SER A 337 0.65 4.95 -5.49
C SER A 337 -0.62 4.66 -4.67
N THR A 338 -0.51 4.66 -3.34
CA THR A 338 -1.60 4.34 -2.40
C THR A 338 -1.62 5.34 -1.26
N GLY A 339 -2.72 5.41 -0.52
CA GLY A 339 -2.87 6.29 0.64
C GLY A 339 -3.92 5.75 1.60
N ARG A 340 -4.54 6.59 2.42
CA ARG A 340 -5.61 6.21 3.36
C ARG A 340 -6.64 7.30 3.59
N ASP A 341 -6.24 8.56 3.54
CA ASP A 341 -7.11 9.69 3.85
C ASP A 341 -6.73 10.84 2.92
N VAL A 342 -7.46 10.95 1.81
CA VAL A 342 -7.23 12.03 0.85
C VAL A 342 -7.62 13.36 1.46
N ILE A 343 -6.74 14.35 1.28
CA ILE A 343 -7.03 15.70 1.75
C ILE A 343 -7.78 16.51 0.70
N GLY A 344 -7.58 16.23 -0.58
CA GLY A 344 -7.87 17.18 -1.66
C GLY A 344 -6.63 18.04 -1.96
N GLY A 345 -6.83 19.19 -2.61
CA GLY A 345 -5.74 19.91 -3.24
C GLY A 345 -6.13 21.23 -3.89
N VAL A 346 -5.22 21.80 -4.68
CA VAL A 346 -5.44 23.03 -5.46
C VAL A 346 -4.83 22.91 -6.86
N VAL A 347 -5.42 23.58 -7.84
CA VAL A 347 -4.79 23.73 -9.16
C VAL A 347 -3.60 24.68 -9.07
N TYR A 348 -2.41 24.18 -9.42
CA TYR A 348 -1.19 24.96 -9.31
C TYR A 348 -1.11 26.04 -10.41
N ARG A 349 -1.09 27.30 -9.97
CA ARG A 349 -0.99 28.50 -10.82
C ARG A 349 0.26 29.35 -10.55
N GLY A 350 1.16 28.86 -9.68
CA GLY A 350 2.46 29.47 -9.43
C GLY A 350 3.38 29.40 -10.65
N SER A 351 4.49 30.13 -10.60
CA SER A 351 5.40 30.29 -11.75
C SER A 351 6.77 29.64 -11.56
N LYS A 352 7.17 29.31 -10.32
CA LYS A 352 8.52 28.77 -10.05
C LYS A 352 8.66 27.28 -10.39
N ILE A 353 7.54 26.57 -10.52
CA ILE A 353 7.48 25.17 -10.95
C ILE A 353 6.63 25.03 -12.23
N PRO A 354 7.15 25.40 -13.41
CA PRO A 354 6.39 25.38 -14.66
C PRO A 354 5.78 24.00 -15.00
N ALA A 355 6.46 22.92 -14.60
CA ALA A 355 6.01 21.55 -14.84
C ALA A 355 4.74 21.15 -14.06
N LEU A 356 4.24 21.98 -13.14
CA LEU A 356 2.96 21.77 -12.44
C LEU A 356 1.87 22.74 -12.90
N HIS A 357 2.18 23.71 -13.76
CA HIS A 357 1.23 24.77 -14.10
C HIS A 357 -0.03 24.21 -14.77
N GLY A 358 -1.18 24.40 -14.12
CA GLY A 358 -2.48 23.87 -14.53
C GLY A 358 -2.80 22.46 -14.02
N GLY A 359 -1.84 21.78 -13.38
CA GLY A 359 -2.09 20.50 -12.71
C GLY A 359 -2.76 20.69 -11.34
N TYR A 360 -3.70 19.82 -11.01
CA TYR A 360 -4.28 19.72 -9.67
C TYR A 360 -3.31 18.99 -8.75
N VAL A 361 -2.77 19.67 -7.75
CA VAL A 361 -1.83 19.11 -6.77
C VAL A 361 -2.61 18.78 -5.50
N PHE A 362 -2.55 17.52 -5.07
CA PHE A 362 -3.31 16.98 -3.95
C PHE A 362 -2.44 16.03 -3.12
N GLY A 363 -2.94 15.58 -1.97
CA GLY A 363 -2.17 14.67 -1.12
C GLY A 363 -3.01 13.85 -0.16
N ASP A 364 -2.31 12.92 0.48
CA ASP A 364 -2.80 12.00 1.49
C ASP A 364 -2.27 12.38 2.88
N HIS A 365 -3.13 12.35 3.90
CA HIS A 365 -2.76 12.69 5.28
C HIS A 365 -1.78 11.69 5.88
N THR A 366 -2.18 10.42 5.98
CA THR A 366 -1.48 9.40 6.77
C THR A 366 -0.17 8.98 6.14
N ASN A 367 -0.17 8.69 4.84
CA ASN A 367 1.06 8.30 4.16
C ASN A 367 1.89 9.52 3.77
N GLY A 368 1.27 10.69 3.60
CA GLY A 368 1.96 11.92 3.22
C GLY A 368 2.30 12.03 1.74
N ASN A 369 1.83 11.11 0.91
CA ASN A 369 2.11 11.18 -0.52
C ASN A 369 1.47 12.44 -1.11
N LEU A 370 2.25 13.17 -1.92
CA LEU A 370 1.80 14.30 -2.70
C LEU A 370 1.83 13.92 -4.18
N TRP A 371 0.77 14.25 -4.89
CA TRP A 371 0.65 13.95 -6.32
C TRP A 371 0.14 15.15 -7.12
N THR A 372 0.25 15.05 -8.44
CA THR A 372 -0.44 15.94 -9.38
C THR A 372 -1.25 15.17 -10.40
N LEU A 373 -2.39 15.75 -10.82
CA LEU A 373 -3.25 15.31 -11.91
C LEU A 373 -3.30 16.38 -13.00
N GLY A 374 -3.25 15.97 -14.26
CA GLY A 374 -3.51 16.85 -15.41
C GLY A 374 -2.48 17.93 -15.72
N ALA A 375 -1.29 17.86 -15.12
CA ALA A 375 -0.16 18.72 -15.50
C ALA A 375 0.32 18.49 -16.95
N ASP A 376 -0.07 17.37 -17.56
CA ASP A 376 0.14 17.02 -18.97
C ASP A 376 -1.02 17.47 -19.90
N GLY A 377 -2.07 18.08 -19.34
CA GLY A 377 -3.26 18.53 -20.06
C GLY A 377 -4.45 17.56 -20.02
N ALA A 378 -4.34 16.40 -19.35
CA ALA A 378 -5.45 15.46 -19.20
C ALA A 378 -6.28 15.73 -17.92
N THR A 379 -7.59 15.87 -18.02
CA THR A 379 -8.46 16.12 -16.85
C THR A 379 -8.83 14.84 -16.06
N THR A 380 -8.47 13.67 -16.57
CA THR A 380 -8.66 12.35 -15.94
C THR A 380 -7.41 11.50 -16.20
N GLY A 381 -6.97 10.67 -15.26
CA GLY A 381 -5.84 9.76 -15.51
C GLY A 381 -4.95 9.40 -14.31
N THR A 382 -3.74 8.93 -14.64
CA THR A 382 -2.71 8.51 -13.69
C THR A 382 -2.11 9.72 -12.99
N SER A 383 -2.18 9.76 -11.67
CA SER A 383 -1.52 10.78 -10.88
C SER A 383 0.00 10.60 -10.92
N ARG A 384 0.73 11.72 -10.85
CA ARG A 384 2.20 11.71 -10.78
C ARG A 384 2.64 12.06 -9.37
N TRP A 385 3.35 11.15 -8.72
CA TRP A 385 3.92 11.39 -7.39
C TRP A 385 4.97 12.50 -7.43
N LEU A 386 4.95 13.36 -6.42
CA LEU A 386 5.82 14.51 -6.28
C LEU A 386 6.81 14.31 -5.13
N ALA A 387 6.29 14.19 -3.90
CA ALA A 387 7.07 14.15 -2.68
C ALA A 387 6.30 13.46 -1.54
N LEU A 388 6.98 13.24 -0.41
CA LEU A 388 6.39 12.72 0.83
C LEU A 388 6.39 13.81 1.91
N TYR A 389 5.25 14.04 2.54
CA TYR A 389 5.06 15.03 3.61
C TYR A 389 3.86 14.67 4.50
N ALA A 390 3.98 13.63 5.33
CA ALA A 390 2.90 13.14 6.19
C ALA A 390 2.35 14.21 7.16
N GLY A 391 1.06 14.12 7.48
CA GLY A 391 0.34 15.05 8.36
C GLY A 391 -0.25 16.26 7.65
N VAL A 392 -0.39 16.24 6.31
CA VAL A 392 -1.09 17.32 5.60
C VAL A 392 -2.56 17.34 5.99
N ALA A 393 -3.13 18.52 6.25
CA ALA A 393 -4.54 18.72 6.55
C ALA A 393 -5.25 19.61 5.52
N ALA A 394 -4.51 20.46 4.81
CA ALA A 394 -5.03 21.30 3.73
C ALA A 394 -3.92 21.79 2.80
N PHE A 395 -4.34 22.36 1.67
CA PHE A 395 -3.49 23.08 0.73
C PHE A 395 -3.91 24.54 0.65
N GLY A 396 -2.99 25.40 0.24
CA GLY A 396 -3.26 26.80 -0.04
C GLY A 396 -2.22 27.38 -1.00
N VAL A 397 -2.30 28.68 -1.22
CA VAL A 397 -1.35 29.41 -2.07
C VAL A 397 -0.75 30.58 -1.31
N ASP A 398 0.53 30.84 -1.53
CA ASP A 398 1.20 32.03 -1.03
C ASP A 398 0.71 33.26 -1.81
N PRO A 399 0.05 34.24 -1.17
CA PRO A 399 -0.58 35.35 -1.87
C PRO A 399 0.41 36.28 -2.58
N ARG A 400 1.72 36.16 -2.31
CA ARG A 400 2.76 36.95 -2.96
C ARG A 400 3.11 36.46 -4.36
N ASP A 401 3.15 35.14 -4.53
CA ASP A 401 3.76 34.49 -5.70
C ASP A 401 2.95 33.33 -6.29
N GLY A 402 1.81 32.97 -5.67
CA GLY A 402 0.93 31.89 -6.13
C GLY A 402 1.52 30.50 -5.91
N GLU A 403 2.62 30.39 -5.16
CA GLU A 403 3.29 29.12 -4.92
C GLU A 403 2.55 28.28 -3.89
N LEU A 404 2.66 26.96 -4.02
CA LEU A 404 1.88 26.01 -3.22
C LEU A 404 2.32 25.99 -1.75
N LEU A 405 1.35 26.12 -0.86
CA LEU A 405 1.50 25.92 0.58
C LEU A 405 0.78 24.65 1.02
N LEU A 406 1.35 23.97 2.02
CA LEU A 406 0.79 22.76 2.63
C LEU A 406 0.63 22.98 4.14
N VAL A 407 -0.58 22.79 4.66
CA VAL A 407 -0.85 22.91 6.10
C VAL A 407 -0.56 21.57 6.75
N ASN A 408 0.39 21.53 7.69
CA ASN A 408 0.77 20.29 8.37
C ASN A 408 0.31 20.32 9.84
N VAL A 409 -0.69 19.50 10.15
CA VAL A 409 -1.33 19.48 11.47
C VAL A 409 -0.40 18.85 12.52
N ASP A 410 0.29 17.77 12.17
CA ASP A 410 1.15 17.01 13.08
C ASP A 410 2.42 17.78 13.48
N LYS A 411 2.99 18.50 12.52
CA LYS A 411 4.22 19.29 12.73
C LYS A 411 3.93 20.70 13.24
N GLY A 412 2.69 21.17 13.17
CA GLY A 412 2.34 22.54 13.53
C GLY A 412 3.03 23.58 12.64
N GLU A 413 3.16 23.31 11.33
CA GLU A 413 3.89 24.18 10.39
C GLU A 413 3.17 24.34 9.04
N ILE A 414 3.50 25.39 8.30
CA ILE A 414 3.11 25.56 6.90
C ILE A 414 4.32 25.20 6.02
N GLY A 415 4.18 24.17 5.19
CA GLY A 415 5.17 23.77 4.19
C GLY A 415 5.02 24.55 2.88
N LYS A 416 6.10 24.62 2.10
CA LYS A 416 6.14 25.15 0.72
C LYS A 416 6.74 24.08 -0.19
N LEU A 417 6.05 23.75 -1.27
CA LEU A 417 6.56 22.82 -2.28
C LEU A 417 7.63 23.52 -3.13
N LEU A 418 8.75 22.85 -3.32
CA LEU A 418 9.87 23.30 -4.15
C LEU A 418 10.23 22.22 -5.17
N PHE A 419 10.83 22.62 -6.28
CA PHE A 419 11.48 21.70 -7.21
C PHE A 419 12.98 22.00 -7.24
N LEU A 420 13.80 21.04 -6.82
CA LEU A 420 15.25 21.10 -6.98
C LEU A 420 15.63 20.73 -8.40
N THR A 421 16.30 21.65 -9.09
CA THR A 421 17.05 21.34 -10.30
C THR A 421 18.42 20.78 -9.93
N ALA A 422 18.98 19.87 -10.74
CA ALA A 422 20.27 19.30 -10.41
C ALA A 422 21.31 20.41 -10.26
N GLY A 423 22.04 20.38 -9.14
CA GLY A 423 23.40 20.90 -9.14
C GLY A 423 24.30 20.09 -10.08
N PRO A 424 25.63 20.20 -9.99
CA PRO A 424 26.58 19.41 -10.79
C PRO A 424 26.66 17.92 -10.36
N VAL A 425 25.53 17.24 -10.25
CA VAL A 425 25.40 15.81 -9.90
C VAL A 425 25.27 14.98 -11.20
N PRO A 426 25.83 13.76 -11.30
CA PRO A 426 25.73 12.95 -12.51
C PRO A 426 24.26 12.65 -12.88
N SER A 427 23.87 12.98 -14.11
CA SER A 427 22.59 12.60 -14.68
C SER A 427 22.47 11.08 -14.85
N LEU A 428 21.26 10.53 -14.82
CA LEU A 428 21.03 9.13 -15.15
C LEU A 428 21.45 8.84 -16.62
N PRO A 429 22.04 7.68 -16.92
CA PRO A 429 22.38 7.31 -18.29
C PRO A 429 21.13 7.29 -19.18
N PRO A 430 21.15 7.92 -20.37
CA PRO A 430 19.96 8.01 -21.21
C PRO A 430 19.62 6.69 -21.92
N THR A 431 20.60 5.78 -22.08
CA THR A 431 20.39 4.47 -22.70
C THR A 431 21.00 3.33 -21.89
N LEU A 432 20.55 2.10 -22.14
CA LEU A 432 21.08 0.90 -21.48
C LEU A 432 22.53 0.59 -21.87
N ALA A 433 22.94 0.97 -23.08
CA ALA A 433 24.34 0.94 -23.49
C ALA A 433 25.19 1.88 -22.62
N ASP A 434 24.71 3.12 -22.39
CA ASP A 434 25.41 4.10 -21.55
C ASP A 434 25.41 3.70 -20.07
N ALA A 435 24.46 2.88 -19.64
CA ALA A 435 24.38 2.40 -18.26
C ALA A 435 25.55 1.47 -17.88
N GLY A 436 26.27 0.90 -18.85
CA GLY A 436 27.48 0.09 -18.59
C GLY A 436 27.21 -1.28 -17.96
N VAL A 437 26.03 -1.85 -18.23
CA VAL A 437 25.62 -3.18 -17.74
C VAL A 437 26.17 -4.31 -18.61
N PHE A 438 26.08 -4.17 -19.94
CA PHE A 438 26.41 -5.24 -20.89
C PHE A 438 27.59 -4.85 -21.78
N ALA A 439 28.59 -5.73 -21.86
CA ALA A 439 29.70 -5.63 -22.81
C ALA A 439 29.24 -5.96 -24.25
N ASP A 440 28.23 -6.83 -24.37
CA ASP A 440 27.52 -7.09 -25.63
C ASP A 440 26.01 -7.08 -25.36
N LEU A 441 25.36 -6.05 -25.87
CA LEU A 441 23.94 -5.79 -25.69
C LEU A 441 23.04 -6.71 -26.54
N ALA A 442 23.56 -7.22 -27.66
CA ALA A 442 22.82 -8.17 -28.50
C ALA A 442 22.75 -9.54 -27.82
N ALA A 443 23.86 -10.00 -27.24
CA ALA A 443 23.90 -11.25 -26.49
C ALA A 443 23.40 -11.12 -25.04
N LEU A 444 23.27 -9.89 -24.52
CA LEU A 444 23.13 -9.58 -23.09
C LEU A 444 24.27 -10.19 -22.26
N THR A 445 25.49 -10.12 -22.80
CA THR A 445 26.70 -10.52 -22.09
C THR A 445 27.10 -9.41 -21.14
N PRO A 446 27.07 -9.65 -19.81
CA PRO A 446 27.38 -8.61 -18.82
C PRO A 446 28.87 -8.23 -18.86
N HIS A 447 29.20 -7.03 -18.40
CA HIS A 447 30.60 -6.69 -18.09
C HIS A 447 31.16 -7.54 -16.92
N GLU A 448 32.48 -7.60 -16.81
CA GLU A 448 33.15 -8.27 -15.69
C GLU A 448 32.70 -7.67 -14.33
N GLY A 449 32.59 -8.53 -13.31
CA GLY A 449 32.05 -8.17 -11.99
C GLY A 449 30.51 -8.11 -11.92
N ILE A 450 29.81 -8.40 -13.03
CA ILE A 450 28.36 -8.56 -13.05
C ILE A 450 28.04 -10.05 -13.32
N LEU A 451 27.48 -10.71 -12.32
CA LEU A 451 27.29 -12.16 -12.30
C LEU A 451 25.81 -12.52 -12.54
N PRO A 452 25.52 -13.48 -13.43
CA PRO A 452 24.17 -14.02 -13.56
C PRO A 452 23.80 -14.82 -12.30
N TYR A 453 22.51 -14.89 -11.99
CA TYR A 453 21.99 -15.79 -10.97
C TYR A 453 20.62 -16.34 -11.34
N GLU A 454 20.36 -17.57 -10.88
CA GLU A 454 19.08 -18.25 -10.99
C GLU A 454 18.32 -18.21 -9.66
N ILE A 455 17.00 -18.41 -9.71
CA ILE A 455 16.14 -18.46 -8.53
C ILE A 455 15.16 -19.64 -8.62
N ASN A 456 14.76 -20.18 -7.47
CA ASN A 456 13.82 -21.29 -7.37
C ASN A 456 12.42 -20.95 -7.90
N VAL A 457 11.89 -19.76 -7.56
CA VAL A 457 10.52 -19.35 -7.90
C VAL A 457 10.50 -17.94 -8.46
N PRO A 458 10.23 -17.73 -9.75
CA PRO A 458 10.02 -16.40 -10.29
C PRO A 458 8.69 -15.82 -9.81
N PHE A 459 8.71 -14.55 -9.38
CA PHE A 459 7.46 -13.80 -9.12
C PHE A 459 6.61 -13.72 -10.39
N TRP A 460 5.30 -13.56 -10.27
CA TRP A 460 4.38 -13.39 -11.37
C TRP A 460 4.54 -12.02 -12.03
N SER A 461 4.54 -11.97 -13.37
CA SER A 461 4.53 -10.70 -14.11
C SER A 461 4.01 -10.88 -15.54
N ASP A 462 2.73 -11.23 -15.67
CA ASP A 462 2.01 -11.43 -16.93
C ASP A 462 2.74 -12.31 -17.97
N HIS A 463 3.21 -13.49 -17.54
CA HIS A 463 4.01 -14.44 -18.35
C HIS A 463 5.40 -13.94 -18.81
N ALA A 464 5.89 -12.79 -18.34
CA ALA A 464 7.19 -12.30 -18.78
C ALA A 464 8.34 -13.24 -18.37
N LEU A 465 9.19 -13.54 -19.34
CA LEU A 465 10.45 -14.25 -19.18
C LEU A 465 11.47 -13.30 -18.56
N LYS A 466 12.27 -13.80 -17.60
CA LYS A 466 13.16 -12.98 -16.79
C LYS A 466 14.56 -13.54 -16.70
N ARG A 467 15.55 -12.70 -17.00
CA ARG A 467 16.98 -12.94 -16.75
C ARG A 467 17.51 -11.95 -15.72
N ARG A 468 18.46 -12.39 -14.91
CA ARG A 468 18.90 -11.66 -13.72
C ARG A 468 20.41 -11.66 -13.58
N TRP A 469 20.93 -10.52 -13.13
CA TRP A 469 22.32 -10.36 -12.76
C TRP A 469 22.43 -9.52 -11.50
N PHE A 470 23.57 -9.62 -10.81
CA PHE A 470 23.92 -8.74 -9.71
C PHE A 470 25.39 -8.36 -9.79
N GLY A 471 25.76 -7.28 -9.10
CA GLY A 471 27.14 -6.89 -8.92
C GLY A 471 27.32 -6.04 -7.67
N ILE A 472 28.57 -5.86 -7.27
CA ILE A 472 28.94 -5.00 -6.16
C ILE A 472 30.04 -4.07 -6.68
N ARG A 473 29.86 -2.75 -6.51
CA ARG A 473 30.92 -1.80 -6.87
C ARG A 473 32.17 -2.08 -6.06
N ASP A 474 32.09 -1.99 -4.74
CA ASP A 474 33.24 -2.21 -3.86
C ASP A 474 33.09 -3.53 -3.11
N THR A 475 33.98 -4.49 -3.38
CA THR A 475 33.94 -5.84 -2.81
C THR A 475 34.72 -5.97 -1.50
N ASP A 476 35.17 -4.85 -0.92
CA ASP A 476 35.81 -4.78 0.39
C ASP A 476 34.84 -5.04 1.54
N ARG A 477 33.53 -4.90 1.28
CA ARG A 477 32.45 -5.19 2.23
C ARG A 477 31.65 -6.41 1.76
N PRO A 478 31.66 -7.52 2.51
CA PRO A 478 30.91 -8.71 2.14
C PRO A 478 29.40 -8.54 2.36
N ILE A 479 28.61 -9.38 1.68
CA ILE A 479 27.17 -9.55 1.94
C ILE A 479 27.02 -10.24 3.30
N GLN A 480 26.14 -9.71 4.15
CA GLN A 480 25.83 -10.35 5.42
C GLN A 480 24.81 -11.46 5.18
N PHE A 481 25.28 -12.70 5.27
CA PHE A 481 24.47 -13.88 5.02
C PHE A 481 23.46 -14.11 6.15
N GLN A 482 22.25 -14.53 5.79
CA GLN A 482 21.21 -14.99 6.71
C GLN A 482 20.62 -16.29 6.18
N ALA A 483 20.42 -17.29 7.04
CA ALA A 483 19.90 -18.60 6.61
C ALA A 483 18.40 -18.53 6.27
N ASP A 484 17.63 -17.81 7.06
CA ASP A 484 16.17 -17.81 7.10
C ASP A 484 15.54 -16.40 6.97
N ALA A 485 16.37 -15.37 6.83
CA ALA A 485 15.96 -13.98 6.65
C ALA A 485 16.56 -13.34 5.40
N ASN A 486 16.15 -12.09 5.12
CA ASN A 486 16.75 -11.30 4.05
C ASN A 486 18.23 -11.01 4.36
N TRP A 487 19.08 -11.13 3.34
CA TRP A 487 20.49 -10.75 3.44
C TRP A 487 20.62 -9.22 3.56
N GLN A 488 21.73 -8.76 4.14
CA GLN A 488 22.08 -7.34 4.13
C GLN A 488 23.22 -7.08 3.14
N PHE A 489 23.08 -6.01 2.37
CA PHE A 489 23.97 -5.70 1.26
C PHE A 489 24.74 -4.40 1.52
N PRO A 490 26.04 -4.35 1.15
CA PRO A 490 26.80 -3.11 1.22
C PRO A 490 26.24 -2.04 0.25
N GLY A 491 26.51 -0.77 0.56
CA GLY A 491 26.29 0.31 -0.40
C GLY A 491 27.11 0.06 -1.67
N GLY A 492 26.50 0.28 -2.83
CA GLY A 492 27.09 -0.03 -4.13
C GLY A 492 26.75 -1.42 -4.68
N SER A 493 26.00 -2.25 -3.95
CA SER A 493 25.35 -3.43 -4.55
C SER A 493 24.26 -3.01 -5.55
N PHE A 494 24.12 -3.77 -6.62
CA PHE A 494 23.10 -3.54 -7.63
C PHE A 494 22.58 -4.84 -8.26
N TRP A 495 21.35 -4.78 -8.75
CA TRP A 495 20.67 -5.90 -9.41
C TRP A 495 20.12 -5.44 -10.75
N ILE A 496 20.25 -6.32 -11.74
CA ILE A 496 19.69 -6.13 -13.08
C ILE A 496 18.63 -7.20 -13.32
N LYS A 497 17.49 -6.78 -13.83
CA LYS A 497 16.42 -7.68 -14.26
C LYS A 497 16.00 -7.32 -15.68
N HIS A 498 16.12 -8.26 -16.60
CA HIS A 498 15.72 -8.11 -17.99
C HIS A 498 14.43 -8.89 -18.26
N PHE A 499 13.48 -8.27 -18.94
CA PHE A 499 12.15 -8.81 -19.20
C PHE A 499 11.90 -8.95 -20.71
N GLU A 500 11.43 -10.14 -21.08
CA GLU A 500 10.97 -10.47 -22.42
C GLU A 500 9.55 -11.02 -22.35
N LEU A 501 8.76 -10.83 -23.40
CA LEU A 501 7.41 -11.36 -23.49
C LEU A 501 7.17 -12.01 -24.85
N GLU A 502 6.68 -13.25 -24.84
CA GLU A 502 6.21 -13.93 -26.04
C GLU A 502 4.93 -13.26 -26.54
N LEU A 503 4.97 -12.74 -27.78
CA LEU A 503 3.79 -12.17 -28.44
C LEU A 503 2.84 -13.25 -28.96
N GLN A 504 3.32 -14.49 -29.10
CA GLN A 504 2.52 -15.69 -29.37
C GLN A 504 2.83 -16.70 -28.27
N ARG A 505 1.83 -17.02 -27.44
CA ARG A 505 2.01 -17.89 -26.27
C ARG A 505 2.56 -19.26 -26.67
N GLY A 506 3.65 -19.67 -26.04
CA GLY A 506 4.30 -20.97 -26.31
C GLY A 506 5.21 -20.97 -27.53
N ASN A 507 5.41 -19.82 -28.19
CA ASN A 507 6.38 -19.66 -29.27
C ASN A 507 7.54 -18.74 -28.83
N PRO A 508 8.68 -19.29 -28.39
CA PRO A 508 9.83 -18.51 -27.94
C PRO A 508 10.42 -17.57 -29.01
N ASN A 509 10.23 -17.86 -30.30
CA ASN A 509 10.72 -17.00 -31.38
C ASN A 509 9.90 -15.70 -31.52
N SER A 510 8.72 -15.63 -30.90
CA SER A 510 7.90 -14.43 -30.83
C SER A 510 8.29 -13.50 -29.68
N ALA A 511 9.28 -13.88 -28.86
CA ALA A 511 9.68 -13.11 -27.70
C ALA A 511 10.25 -11.74 -28.09
N ARG A 512 9.70 -10.69 -27.47
CA ARG A 512 10.16 -9.31 -27.59
C ARG A 512 10.80 -8.85 -26.29
N ARG A 513 11.94 -8.18 -26.36
CA ARG A 513 12.55 -7.45 -25.24
C ARG A 513 11.68 -6.26 -24.91
N LEU A 514 11.26 -6.18 -23.65
CA LEU A 514 10.43 -5.08 -23.17
C LEU A 514 11.28 -4.10 -22.38
N GLU A 515 11.91 -4.57 -21.31
CA GLU A 515 12.63 -3.68 -20.39
C GLU A 515 13.84 -4.31 -19.73
N THR A 516 14.71 -3.44 -19.21
CA THR A 516 15.78 -3.80 -18.29
C THR A 516 15.77 -2.84 -17.13
N ARG A 517 15.59 -3.37 -15.93
CA ARG A 517 15.60 -2.60 -14.69
C ARG A 517 16.95 -2.75 -14.01
N VAL A 518 17.46 -1.64 -13.48
CA VAL A 518 18.67 -1.60 -12.64
C VAL A 518 18.26 -1.01 -11.30
N LEU A 519 18.51 -1.76 -10.23
CA LEU A 519 18.32 -1.33 -8.85
C LEU A 519 19.67 -1.13 -8.19
N VAL A 520 19.89 0.02 -7.57
CA VAL A 520 21.16 0.37 -6.92
C VAL A 520 20.91 0.65 -5.43
N LYS A 521 21.63 -0.06 -4.57
CA LYS A 521 21.65 0.15 -3.12
C LYS A 521 22.60 1.30 -2.80
N SER A 522 22.06 2.42 -2.36
CA SER A 522 22.85 3.51 -1.80
C SER A 522 23.23 3.23 -0.35
N TRP A 523 23.90 4.17 0.32
CA TRP A 523 24.19 4.05 1.75
C TRP A 523 22.93 4.11 2.63
N THR A 524 21.92 4.86 2.21
CA THR A 524 20.72 5.15 2.99
C THR A 524 19.46 4.45 2.49
N GLY A 525 19.46 3.89 1.28
CA GLY A 525 18.27 3.30 0.69
C GLY A 525 18.56 2.54 -0.61
N LEU A 526 17.57 2.50 -1.49
CA LEU A 526 17.62 1.89 -2.81
C LEU A 526 16.99 2.88 -3.81
N HIS A 527 17.43 2.87 -5.06
CA HIS A 527 16.67 3.49 -6.15
C HIS A 527 16.71 2.62 -7.40
N GLY A 528 15.69 2.74 -8.24
CA GLY A 528 15.53 1.96 -9.46
C GLY A 528 15.43 2.82 -10.70
N VAL A 529 15.99 2.32 -11.79
CA VAL A 529 15.81 2.87 -13.14
C VAL A 529 15.37 1.78 -14.10
N THR A 530 14.47 2.14 -15.01
CA THR A 530 13.92 1.24 -16.03
C THR A 530 14.34 1.73 -17.40
N TYR A 531 14.86 0.84 -18.24
CA TYR A 531 15.12 1.10 -19.65
C TYR A 531 14.14 0.30 -20.51
N ARG A 532 13.41 0.98 -21.40
CA ARG A 532 12.48 0.36 -22.34
C ARG A 532 13.18 0.09 -23.67
N TRP A 533 13.13 -1.14 -24.15
CA TRP A 533 13.67 -1.54 -25.44
C TRP A 533 12.81 -0.98 -26.58
N ASP A 534 13.46 -0.37 -27.55
CA ASP A 534 12.78 0.19 -28.72
C ASP A 534 12.37 -0.90 -29.73
N ALA A 535 11.68 -0.50 -30.79
CA ALA A 535 11.26 -1.40 -31.86
C ALA A 535 12.45 -2.02 -32.63
N SER A 536 13.65 -1.43 -32.58
CA SER A 536 14.84 -1.99 -33.21
C SER A 536 15.41 -3.18 -32.45
N GLN A 537 15.08 -3.29 -31.15
CA GLN A 537 15.56 -4.33 -30.24
C GLN A 537 17.10 -4.35 -30.08
N LYS A 538 17.77 -3.24 -30.42
CA LYS A 538 19.23 -3.09 -30.34
C LYS A 538 19.68 -2.34 -29.09
N ASN A 539 18.88 -1.40 -28.58
CA ASN A 539 19.15 -0.67 -27.35
C ASN A 539 17.84 -0.35 -26.62
N ALA A 540 17.95 0.18 -25.41
CA ALA A 540 16.84 0.59 -24.58
C ALA A 540 17.04 2.02 -24.07
N LEU A 541 15.95 2.79 -24.03
CA LEU A 541 15.91 4.18 -23.61
C LEU A 541 15.43 4.29 -22.16
N LEU A 542 16.00 5.22 -21.39
CA LEU A 542 15.57 5.50 -20.03
C LEU A 542 14.07 5.87 -20.02
N VAL A 543 13.31 5.17 -19.19
CA VAL A 543 11.88 5.44 -18.97
C VAL A 543 11.74 6.77 -18.20
N PRO A 544 10.74 7.61 -18.54
CA PRO A 544 10.45 8.84 -17.79
C PRO A 544 10.29 8.60 -16.28
N PRO A 545 10.58 9.60 -15.43
CA PRO A 545 10.46 9.45 -13.97
C PRO A 545 9.10 8.92 -13.51
N GLU A 546 8.04 9.33 -14.19
CA GLU A 546 6.63 8.96 -14.00
C GLU A 546 6.25 7.56 -14.53
N GLY A 547 7.19 6.84 -15.15
CA GLY A 547 6.90 5.56 -15.80
C GLY A 547 6.16 5.74 -17.14
N MET A 548 5.76 4.64 -17.77
CA MET A 548 4.90 4.68 -18.96
C MET A 548 4.15 3.36 -19.17
N ASN A 549 3.12 3.37 -20.01
CA ASN A 549 2.39 2.18 -20.44
C ASN A 549 2.62 1.90 -21.93
N GLU A 550 2.59 0.63 -22.32
CA GLU A 550 2.54 0.18 -23.71
C GLU A 550 1.51 -0.93 -23.86
N THR A 551 0.60 -0.79 -24.82
CA THR A 551 -0.31 -1.88 -25.19
C THR A 551 0.38 -2.80 -26.19
N LEU A 552 0.46 -4.08 -25.84
CA LEU A 552 0.95 -5.17 -26.65
C LEU A 552 -0.23 -6.01 -27.14
N PHE A 553 -0.10 -6.65 -28.30
CA PHE A 553 -1.11 -7.57 -28.82
C PHE A 553 -0.56 -8.98 -28.75
N ILE A 554 -1.17 -9.80 -27.89
CA ILE A 554 -0.71 -11.15 -27.58
C ILE A 554 -1.67 -12.16 -28.19
N ASP A 555 -1.15 -13.06 -29.01
CA ASP A 555 -1.86 -14.24 -29.50
C ASP A 555 -1.76 -15.34 -28.43
N ASP A 556 -2.88 -15.68 -27.81
CA ASP A 556 -2.97 -16.75 -26.80
C ASP A 556 -3.27 -18.13 -27.40
N GLY A 557 -3.32 -18.23 -28.73
CA GLY A 557 -3.70 -19.42 -29.48
C GLY A 557 -5.20 -19.53 -29.77
N ALA A 558 -6.04 -18.77 -29.05
CA ALA A 558 -7.48 -18.66 -29.32
C ALA A 558 -7.84 -17.32 -30.00
N ALA A 559 -7.22 -16.23 -29.56
CA ALA A 559 -7.41 -14.88 -30.10
C ALA A 559 -6.21 -13.98 -29.84
N ILE A 560 -6.14 -12.87 -30.59
CA ILE A 560 -5.21 -11.78 -30.32
C ILE A 560 -5.86 -10.82 -29.34
N GLN A 561 -5.30 -10.70 -28.14
CA GLN A 561 -5.81 -9.85 -27.06
C GLN A 561 -4.87 -8.67 -26.78
N PRO A 562 -5.40 -7.47 -26.53
CA PRO A 562 -4.59 -6.37 -26.02
C PRO A 562 -4.18 -6.66 -24.56
N GLN A 563 -2.89 -6.52 -24.26
CA GLN A 563 -2.32 -6.60 -22.93
C GLN A 563 -1.51 -5.33 -22.66
N THR A 564 -1.77 -4.65 -21.56
CA THR A 564 -1.02 -3.45 -21.18
C THR A 564 0.21 -3.84 -20.36
N TRP A 565 1.40 -3.38 -20.78
CA TRP A 565 2.63 -3.49 -20.02
C TRP A 565 2.95 -2.16 -19.34
N ARG A 566 3.10 -2.17 -18.01
CA ARG A 566 3.53 -1.01 -17.21
C ARG A 566 5.06 -1.04 -17.03
N TYR A 567 5.72 -0.03 -17.57
CA TYR A 567 7.11 0.29 -17.24
C TYR A 567 7.08 1.18 -15.99
N PRO A 568 7.63 0.71 -14.85
CA PRO A 568 7.39 1.38 -13.59
C PRO A 568 8.10 2.72 -13.52
N ALA A 569 7.46 3.66 -12.82
CA ALA A 569 8.07 4.90 -12.37
C ALA A 569 9.28 4.61 -11.46
N ARG A 570 10.18 5.59 -11.34
CA ARG A 570 11.35 5.46 -10.45
C ARG A 570 10.95 5.19 -9.00
N VAL A 571 9.84 5.81 -8.59
CA VAL A 571 9.28 5.71 -7.24
C VAL A 571 8.49 4.42 -7.01
N GLU A 572 7.81 3.88 -8.03
CA GLU A 572 7.06 2.62 -7.94
C GLU A 572 7.97 1.42 -7.63
N CYS A 573 9.27 1.52 -7.95
CA CYS A 573 10.23 0.50 -7.52
C CYS A 573 10.28 0.36 -5.99
N LEU A 574 10.01 1.43 -5.25
CA LEU A 574 10.08 1.45 -3.78
C LEU A 574 8.84 0.86 -3.11
N ASP A 575 7.75 0.64 -3.85
CA ASP A 575 6.53 0.01 -3.33
C ASP A 575 6.79 -1.42 -2.83
N CYS A 576 7.66 -2.15 -3.55
CA CYS A 576 8.08 -3.49 -3.14
C CYS A 576 9.45 -3.52 -2.46
N HIS A 577 10.36 -2.65 -2.89
CA HIS A 577 11.77 -2.73 -2.48
C HIS A 577 12.05 -1.93 -1.20
N THR A 578 11.32 -2.27 -0.14
CA THR A 578 11.41 -1.61 1.17
C THR A 578 12.53 -2.21 2.04
N ALA A 579 12.84 -1.53 3.16
CA ALA A 579 13.77 -2.05 4.17
C ALA A 579 13.30 -3.40 4.76
N ALA A 580 12.00 -3.52 5.07
CA ALA A 580 11.42 -4.78 5.57
C ALA A 580 11.48 -5.90 4.52
N GLY A 581 11.26 -5.57 3.25
CA GLY A 581 11.47 -6.48 2.12
C GLY A 581 12.94 -6.83 1.85
N GLY A 582 13.89 -6.25 2.60
CA GLY A 582 15.33 -6.51 2.47
C GLY A 582 15.98 -5.84 1.24
N TYR A 583 15.27 -4.93 0.57
CA TYR A 583 15.64 -4.28 -0.69
C TYR A 583 15.88 -5.19 -1.91
N ALA A 584 16.45 -6.39 -1.78
CA ALA A 584 16.81 -7.27 -2.90
C ALA A 584 15.82 -8.44 -3.04
N LEU A 585 14.62 -8.14 -3.54
CA LEU A 585 13.56 -9.14 -3.68
C LEU A 585 14.00 -10.31 -4.57
N GLY A 586 13.90 -11.52 -4.01
CA GLY A 586 14.30 -12.74 -4.69
C GLY A 586 15.80 -13.08 -4.59
N PHE A 587 16.60 -12.29 -3.89
CA PHE A 587 18.04 -12.53 -3.69
C PHE A 587 18.32 -12.88 -2.21
N ASN A 588 17.91 -14.08 -1.82
CA ASN A 588 18.07 -14.61 -0.46
C ASN A 588 18.31 -16.13 -0.50
N THR A 589 18.60 -16.73 0.66
CA THR A 589 18.93 -18.16 0.78
C THR A 589 17.89 -19.08 0.16
N GLY A 590 16.60 -18.90 0.48
CA GLY A 590 15.53 -19.76 -0.05
C GLY A 590 15.41 -19.75 -1.58
N GLN A 591 15.71 -18.61 -2.21
CA GLN A 591 15.69 -18.48 -3.67
C GLN A 591 16.96 -18.99 -4.34
N LEU A 592 18.12 -18.74 -3.73
CA LEU A 592 19.44 -19.06 -4.30
C LEU A 592 19.94 -20.45 -3.92
N ASN A 593 19.26 -21.17 -3.03
CA ASN A 593 19.55 -22.58 -2.77
C ASN A 593 19.07 -23.48 -3.92
N CYS A 594 19.72 -23.33 -5.07
CA CYS A 594 19.44 -24.04 -6.31
C CYS A 594 20.70 -24.12 -7.18
N ALA A 595 20.64 -24.88 -8.27
CA ALA A 595 21.75 -25.02 -9.20
C ALA A 595 22.04 -23.69 -9.93
N ALA A 596 23.30 -23.40 -10.20
CA ALA A 596 23.74 -22.14 -10.85
C ALA A 596 23.42 -22.02 -12.33
N SER A 597 22.98 -23.11 -12.93
CA SER A 597 22.44 -23.10 -14.27
C SER A 597 21.49 -24.30 -14.41
N PRO A 598 20.61 -24.29 -15.42
CA PRO A 598 19.76 -25.45 -15.72
C PRO A 598 20.55 -26.65 -16.29
N GLN A 599 21.87 -26.57 -16.46
CA GLN A 599 22.67 -27.68 -16.98
C GLN A 599 22.80 -28.80 -15.95
N PRO A 600 22.71 -30.08 -16.35
CA PRO A 600 22.96 -31.21 -15.46
C PRO A 600 24.34 -31.13 -14.80
N GLY A 601 24.39 -31.35 -13.48
CA GLY A 601 25.63 -31.32 -12.71
C GLY A 601 26.13 -29.93 -12.31
N ALA A 602 25.37 -28.87 -12.59
CA ALA A 602 25.71 -27.53 -12.12
C ALA A 602 25.77 -27.46 -10.58
N GLU A 603 26.82 -26.83 -10.06
CA GLU A 603 27.02 -26.61 -8.63
C GLU A 603 25.93 -25.69 -8.05
N ASN A 604 25.66 -25.83 -6.75
CA ASN A 604 24.73 -24.96 -6.04
C ASN A 604 25.27 -23.51 -5.99
N GLN A 605 24.41 -22.51 -6.24
CA GLN A 605 24.82 -21.10 -6.31
C GLN A 605 25.34 -20.55 -4.99
N LEU A 606 24.79 -20.98 -3.85
CA LEU A 606 25.29 -20.54 -2.56
C LEU A 606 26.74 -20.99 -2.39
N VAL A 607 27.07 -22.22 -2.78
CA VAL A 607 28.45 -22.76 -2.72
C VAL A 607 29.38 -21.97 -3.64
N LEU A 608 28.93 -21.69 -4.86
CA LEU A 608 29.67 -20.87 -5.82
C LEU A 608 29.97 -19.47 -5.24
N PHE A 609 28.97 -18.80 -4.68
CA PHE A 609 29.11 -17.46 -4.10
C PHE A 609 29.91 -17.44 -2.80
N GLY A 610 29.79 -18.49 -1.97
CA GLY A 610 30.59 -18.68 -0.77
C GLY A 610 32.07 -18.91 -1.09
N ARG A 611 32.37 -19.78 -2.07
CA ARG A 611 33.75 -19.98 -2.56
C ARG A 611 34.31 -18.72 -3.22
N ALA A 612 33.45 -17.90 -3.80
CA ALA A 612 33.82 -16.59 -4.30
C ALA A 612 34.15 -15.59 -3.19
N GLY A 613 33.84 -15.84 -1.93
CA GLY A 613 34.12 -14.89 -0.84
C GLY A 613 33.15 -13.70 -0.83
N LEU A 614 31.93 -13.87 -1.35
CA LEU A 614 30.93 -12.80 -1.33
C LEU A 614 30.27 -12.60 0.04
N PHE A 615 30.36 -13.58 0.95
CA PHE A 615 29.69 -13.56 2.25
C PHE A 615 30.64 -13.23 3.40
N ASP A 616 30.08 -12.69 4.48
CA ASP A 616 30.78 -12.31 5.71
C ASP A 616 31.28 -13.51 6.52
N ARG A 617 30.83 -14.71 6.16
CA ARG A 617 31.13 -15.98 6.82
C ARG A 617 31.06 -17.15 5.83
N PRO A 618 31.70 -18.30 6.14
CA PRO A 618 31.44 -19.54 5.43
C PRO A 618 29.96 -19.89 5.48
N ILE A 619 29.38 -20.27 4.35
CA ILE A 619 27.99 -20.70 4.31
C ILE A 619 27.84 -22.12 4.87
N PRO A 620 26.71 -22.43 5.54
CA PRO A 620 26.36 -23.81 5.88
C PRO A 620 26.19 -24.67 4.62
N ASP A 621 26.18 -25.99 4.81
CA ASP A 621 25.90 -26.92 3.73
C ASP A 621 24.49 -26.64 3.14
N PRO A 622 24.33 -26.52 1.81
CA PRO A 622 23.04 -26.21 1.21
C PRO A 622 21.92 -27.21 1.54
N ASN A 623 22.25 -28.43 1.94
CA ASN A 623 21.27 -29.42 2.38
C ASN A 623 20.62 -29.06 3.73
N THR A 624 21.22 -28.17 4.51
CA THR A 624 20.68 -27.68 5.80
C THR A 624 20.03 -26.31 5.70
N LEU A 625 19.93 -25.73 4.50
CA LEU A 625 19.43 -24.37 4.26
C LEU A 625 18.11 -24.37 3.52
N PRO A 626 17.18 -23.42 3.78
CA PRO A 626 15.88 -23.33 3.11
C PRO A 626 15.97 -23.34 1.59
N ALA A 627 15.00 -23.96 0.91
CA ALA A 627 14.81 -23.86 -0.53
C ALA A 627 13.31 -23.73 -0.87
N MET A 628 13.00 -22.75 -1.73
CA MET A 628 11.64 -22.55 -2.25
C MET A 628 11.33 -23.56 -3.36
N ALA A 629 10.03 -23.85 -3.56
CA ALA A 629 9.56 -24.80 -4.56
C ALA A 629 8.63 -24.15 -5.57
N HIS A 630 8.91 -24.36 -6.86
CA HIS A 630 8.04 -23.94 -7.95
C HIS A 630 6.69 -24.68 -7.88
N ALA A 631 5.62 -24.03 -8.34
CA ALA A 631 4.26 -24.56 -8.35
C ALA A 631 4.12 -25.95 -8.99
N THR A 632 4.99 -26.28 -9.95
CA THR A 632 4.97 -27.55 -10.69
C THR A 632 5.86 -28.65 -10.08
N ASN A 633 6.64 -28.36 -9.03
CA ASN A 633 7.55 -29.35 -8.45
C ASN A 633 6.83 -30.25 -7.43
N THR A 634 6.29 -31.37 -7.91
CA THR A 634 5.51 -32.32 -7.10
C THR A 634 6.34 -33.17 -6.13
N ALA A 635 7.67 -33.00 -6.09
CA ALA A 635 8.48 -33.53 -4.98
C ALA A 635 8.13 -32.84 -3.65
N TYR A 636 7.52 -31.66 -3.71
CA TYR A 636 7.07 -30.87 -2.58
C TYR A 636 5.55 -30.92 -2.37
N SER A 637 5.11 -30.83 -1.11
CA SER A 637 3.69 -30.71 -0.73
C SER A 637 3.03 -29.49 -1.38
N LEU A 638 1.68 -29.45 -1.39
CA LEU A 638 0.98 -28.25 -1.86
C LEU A 638 1.24 -27.09 -0.91
N THR A 639 1.28 -27.32 0.42
CA THR A 639 1.60 -26.25 1.37
C THR A 639 2.95 -25.61 1.06
N HIS A 640 4.02 -26.38 0.85
CA HIS A 640 5.35 -25.79 0.59
C HIS A 640 5.38 -24.95 -0.69
N ARG A 641 4.73 -25.44 -1.75
CA ARG A 641 4.64 -24.74 -3.03
C ARG A 641 3.80 -23.47 -2.92
N VAL A 642 2.67 -23.51 -2.20
CA VAL A 642 1.85 -22.31 -1.94
C VAL A 642 2.63 -21.32 -1.09
N ARG A 643 3.23 -21.75 0.01
CA ARG A 643 4.04 -20.89 0.90
C ARG A 643 5.21 -20.26 0.13
N SER A 644 5.84 -20.99 -0.77
CA SER A 644 6.86 -20.46 -1.69
C SER A 644 6.29 -19.38 -2.64
N TYR A 645 5.11 -19.62 -3.22
CA TYR A 645 4.43 -18.62 -4.07
C TYR A 645 4.10 -17.34 -3.27
N LEU A 646 3.53 -17.48 -2.07
CA LEU A 646 3.18 -16.34 -1.20
C LEU A 646 4.41 -15.59 -0.71
N ALA A 647 5.50 -16.29 -0.39
CA ALA A 647 6.77 -15.67 -0.02
C ALA A 647 7.30 -14.78 -1.14
N VAL A 648 7.16 -15.20 -2.39
CA VAL A 648 7.70 -14.46 -3.54
C VAL A 648 6.78 -13.34 -4.04
N ASN A 649 5.47 -13.53 -3.97
CA ASN A 649 4.49 -12.61 -4.57
C ASN A 649 3.76 -11.72 -3.55
N CYS A 650 3.77 -12.08 -2.27
CA CYS A 650 2.94 -11.43 -1.26
C CYS A 650 3.72 -10.92 -0.04
N SER A 651 4.80 -11.59 0.39
CA SER A 651 5.47 -11.27 1.66
C SER A 651 6.07 -9.87 1.76
N GLN A 652 6.39 -9.24 0.62
CA GLN A 652 6.85 -7.85 0.58
C GLN A 652 5.79 -6.84 1.05
N CYS A 653 4.51 -7.21 1.02
CA CYS A 653 3.39 -6.42 1.55
C CYS A 653 2.71 -7.09 2.77
N HIS A 654 2.82 -8.42 2.87
CA HIS A 654 2.19 -9.24 3.91
C HIS A 654 3.25 -9.86 4.83
N GLN A 655 3.82 -9.04 5.73
CA GLN A 655 4.69 -9.51 6.81
C GLN A 655 4.63 -8.58 8.03
N LEU A 656 4.97 -9.11 9.21
CA LEU A 656 5.07 -8.33 10.44
C LEU A 656 6.17 -7.25 10.33
N GLY A 657 5.87 -6.03 10.79
CA GLY A 657 6.80 -4.88 10.75
C GLY A 657 6.57 -3.90 9.61
N LEU A 658 5.65 -4.19 8.68
CA LEU A 658 5.07 -3.21 7.77
C LEU A 658 3.80 -2.61 8.38
N THR A 659 3.62 -1.31 8.24
CA THR A 659 2.47 -0.58 8.80
C THR A 659 1.19 -0.88 8.00
N TYR A 660 0.48 -1.95 8.38
CA TYR A 660 -0.93 -2.28 8.10
C TYR A 660 -1.28 -3.00 6.78
N TYR A 661 -2.39 -3.76 6.84
CA TYR A 661 -3.08 -4.60 5.84
C TYR A 661 -2.69 -6.08 5.70
N ALA A 662 -2.11 -6.71 6.73
CA ALA A 662 -2.07 -8.15 6.80
C ALA A 662 -2.17 -8.66 8.24
N PHE A 663 -3.27 -9.32 8.59
CA PHE A 663 -3.33 -10.17 9.79
C PHE A 663 -2.61 -11.51 9.57
N TRP A 664 -1.73 -11.58 8.56
CA TRP A 664 -1.01 -12.77 8.16
C TRP A 664 0.36 -12.43 7.58
N ASP A 665 1.26 -13.40 7.59
CA ASP A 665 2.66 -13.27 7.17
C ASP A 665 3.01 -14.32 6.10
N GLY A 666 3.46 -13.84 4.95
CA GLY A 666 3.79 -14.66 3.79
C GLY A 666 5.21 -15.22 3.81
N ARG A 667 6.06 -14.90 4.80
CA ARG A 667 7.44 -15.39 4.84
C ARG A 667 7.47 -16.91 5.09
N LEU A 668 8.26 -17.61 4.27
CA LEU A 668 8.39 -19.07 4.33
C LEU A 668 9.01 -19.57 5.65
N ALA A 669 9.82 -18.74 6.34
CA ALA A 669 10.49 -19.13 7.58
C ALA A 669 9.56 -19.22 8.80
N LEU A 670 8.35 -18.66 8.72
CA LEU A 670 7.37 -18.80 9.79
C LEU A 670 6.58 -20.09 9.62
N PRO A 671 6.28 -20.83 10.70
CA PRO A 671 5.33 -21.93 10.65
C PRO A 671 3.94 -21.47 10.21
N LEU A 672 3.19 -22.34 9.54
CA LEU A 672 1.83 -22.06 9.04
C LEU A 672 0.88 -21.59 10.16
N SER A 673 0.99 -22.18 11.35
CA SER A 673 0.19 -21.82 12.54
C SER A 673 0.48 -20.39 13.03
N ALA A 674 1.74 -19.95 12.95
CA ALA A 674 2.17 -18.61 13.34
C ALA A 674 1.93 -17.57 12.23
N ALA A 675 1.73 -18.01 10.99
CA ALA A 675 1.58 -17.13 9.84
C ALA A 675 0.21 -16.44 9.75
N GLY A 676 -0.79 -16.83 10.53
CA GLY A 676 -2.12 -16.20 10.51
C GLY A 676 -2.90 -16.39 9.20
N ILE A 677 -2.50 -17.32 8.34
CA ILE A 677 -3.14 -17.55 7.04
C ILE A 677 -4.43 -18.37 7.17
N ILE A 678 -4.39 -19.43 7.95
CA ILE A 678 -5.52 -20.37 8.11
C ILE A 678 -6.52 -19.79 9.11
N ASP A 679 -7.78 -19.67 8.69
CA ASP A 679 -8.86 -19.05 9.46
C ASP A 679 -8.53 -17.62 9.96
N GLY A 680 -7.54 -16.98 9.33
CA GLY A 680 -7.11 -15.62 9.64
C GLY A 680 -8.22 -14.59 9.38
N LYS A 681 -8.30 -13.57 10.23
CA LYS A 681 -9.21 -12.43 10.01
C LYS A 681 -8.82 -11.71 8.72
N VAL A 682 -9.83 -11.27 7.98
CA VAL A 682 -9.62 -10.40 6.81
C VAL A 682 -9.72 -8.96 7.27
N TYR A 683 -8.82 -8.11 6.78
CA TYR A 683 -8.89 -6.67 7.03
C TYR A 683 -10.16 -6.05 6.43
N ASN A 684 -10.43 -6.36 5.16
CA ASN A 684 -11.66 -5.98 4.47
C ASN A 684 -12.35 -7.24 3.94
N ASN A 685 -13.46 -7.61 4.57
CA ASN A 685 -14.24 -8.80 4.22
C ASN A 685 -15.32 -8.51 3.17
N PHE A 686 -15.39 -7.31 2.58
CA PHE A 686 -16.41 -6.91 1.60
C PHE A 686 -17.86 -7.19 2.08
N GLY A 687 -18.11 -7.13 3.39
CA GLY A 687 -19.41 -7.42 3.99
C GLY A 687 -19.72 -8.91 4.21
N GLY A 688 -18.79 -9.84 3.89
CA GLY A 688 -18.96 -11.27 4.13
C GLY A 688 -18.39 -11.71 5.49
N PRO A 689 -19.22 -11.94 6.53
CA PRO A 689 -18.73 -12.30 7.87
C PRO A 689 -18.05 -13.68 7.95
N SER A 690 -18.31 -14.57 6.98
CA SER A 690 -17.68 -15.88 6.88
C SER A 690 -16.28 -15.83 6.27
N LEU A 691 -15.92 -14.76 5.55
CA LEU A 691 -14.66 -14.68 4.82
C LEU A 691 -13.46 -14.71 5.77
N ARG A 692 -12.48 -15.53 5.43
CA ARG A 692 -11.16 -15.65 6.08
C ARG A 692 -10.06 -15.47 5.04
N ILE A 693 -8.83 -15.26 5.50
CA ILE A 693 -7.65 -15.22 4.60
C ILE A 693 -7.65 -16.49 3.74
N ILE A 694 -7.64 -17.64 4.40
CA ILE A 694 -7.96 -18.94 3.85
C ILE A 694 -8.94 -19.65 4.79
N LYS A 695 -10.05 -20.16 4.25
CA LYS A 695 -10.96 -21.07 4.94
C LYS A 695 -10.71 -22.49 4.44
N PRO A 696 -10.19 -23.40 5.28
CA PRO A 696 -10.00 -24.80 4.90
C PRO A 696 -11.23 -25.42 4.22
N GLY A 697 -11.04 -26.05 3.06
CA GLY A 697 -12.12 -26.70 2.30
C GLY A 697 -13.08 -25.78 1.54
N SER A 698 -13.03 -24.44 1.70
CA SER A 698 -13.97 -23.52 1.05
C SER A 698 -13.26 -22.43 0.24
N LEU A 699 -13.34 -22.52 -1.10
CA LEU A 699 -12.87 -21.45 -1.99
C LEU A 699 -13.75 -20.19 -1.86
N ALA A 700 -15.05 -20.35 -1.64
CA ALA A 700 -16.01 -19.26 -1.55
C ALA A 700 -15.81 -18.39 -0.28
N ASP A 701 -15.25 -18.96 0.77
CA ASP A 701 -14.94 -18.26 2.02
C ASP A 701 -13.46 -17.89 2.16
N SER A 702 -12.64 -18.11 1.12
CA SER A 702 -11.19 -17.86 1.10
C SER A 702 -10.85 -16.61 0.29
N ILE A 703 -10.67 -15.46 0.96
CA ILE A 703 -10.46 -14.19 0.26
C ILE A 703 -9.15 -14.15 -0.53
N LEU A 704 -8.09 -14.83 -0.08
CA LEU A 704 -6.82 -14.88 -0.79
C LEU A 704 -7.03 -15.51 -2.17
N TRP A 705 -7.72 -16.64 -2.25
CA TRP A 705 -8.03 -17.30 -3.51
C TRP A 705 -8.96 -16.45 -4.39
N ILE A 706 -9.99 -15.84 -3.81
CA ILE A 706 -10.91 -14.95 -4.54
C ILE A 706 -10.15 -13.79 -5.20
N ARG A 707 -9.17 -13.19 -4.50
CA ARG A 707 -8.35 -12.09 -5.03
C ARG A 707 -7.36 -12.56 -6.10
N LEU A 708 -6.85 -13.79 -6.01
CA LEU A 708 -6.05 -14.38 -7.09
C LEU A 708 -6.92 -14.62 -8.34
N ALA A 709 -8.14 -15.14 -8.15
CA ALA A 709 -9.01 -15.62 -9.23
C ALA A 709 -9.93 -14.55 -9.86
N ARG A 710 -9.89 -13.30 -9.37
CA ARG A 710 -10.69 -12.19 -9.91
C ARG A 710 -9.80 -11.03 -10.33
N PRO A 711 -9.88 -10.59 -11.59
CA PRO A 711 -9.17 -9.38 -12.02
C PRO A 711 -9.84 -8.14 -11.43
N GLY A 712 -9.14 -7.02 -11.47
CA GLY A 712 -9.61 -5.72 -10.97
C GLY A 712 -8.79 -5.24 -9.78
N VAL A 713 -9.30 -4.23 -9.07
CA VAL A 713 -8.49 -3.46 -8.10
C VAL A 713 -8.20 -4.19 -6.79
N ASN A 714 -8.93 -5.25 -6.49
CA ASN A 714 -8.61 -6.14 -5.38
C ASN A 714 -7.80 -7.38 -5.82
N HIS A 715 -7.38 -7.44 -7.09
CA HIS A 715 -6.57 -8.54 -7.60
C HIS A 715 -5.24 -8.59 -6.86
N MET A 716 -4.84 -9.81 -6.49
CA MET A 716 -3.55 -10.07 -5.86
C MET A 716 -2.73 -11.00 -6.76
N PRO A 717 -1.41 -10.78 -6.91
CA PRO A 717 -0.68 -9.58 -6.47
C PRO A 717 -1.20 -8.31 -7.18
N PRO A 718 -1.02 -7.09 -6.64
CA PRO A 718 -1.55 -5.87 -7.27
C PRO A 718 -0.55 -5.23 -8.24
N LEU A 719 0.71 -5.69 -8.24
CA LEU A 719 1.82 -5.09 -8.96
C LEU A 719 2.31 -5.99 -10.08
N ALA A 720 2.68 -5.36 -11.20
CA ALA A 720 3.18 -6.02 -12.40
C ALA A 720 2.24 -7.11 -12.96
N THR A 721 0.93 -6.98 -12.73
CA THR A 721 -0.07 -7.92 -13.23
C THR A 721 -1.26 -7.22 -13.86
N THR A 722 -1.67 -7.73 -15.01
CA THR A 722 -2.88 -7.36 -15.76
C THR A 722 -3.66 -8.59 -16.21
N VAL A 723 -3.08 -9.79 -16.09
CA VAL A 723 -3.71 -11.06 -16.43
C VAL A 723 -3.59 -12.06 -15.28
N LEU A 724 -4.54 -12.99 -15.19
CA LEU A 724 -4.62 -13.96 -14.11
C LEU A 724 -3.48 -15.01 -14.19
N ASP A 725 -2.85 -15.30 -13.04
CA ASP A 725 -1.94 -16.44 -12.90
C ASP A 725 -2.75 -17.72 -12.64
N GLN A 726 -3.16 -18.40 -13.70
CA GLN A 726 -3.94 -19.63 -13.58
C GLN A 726 -3.18 -20.72 -12.80
N THR A 727 -1.85 -20.78 -12.92
CA THR A 727 -1.04 -21.78 -12.20
C THR A 727 -1.11 -21.54 -10.69
N ALA A 728 -1.05 -20.29 -10.25
CA ALA A 728 -1.21 -19.94 -8.84
C ALA A 728 -2.64 -20.15 -8.34
N ILE A 729 -3.65 -19.79 -9.14
CA ILE A 729 -5.08 -20.00 -8.81
C ILE A 729 -5.36 -21.48 -8.56
N ASP A 730 -4.88 -22.35 -9.46
CA ASP A 730 -5.06 -23.80 -9.36
C ASP A 730 -4.28 -24.38 -8.18
N LEU A 731 -3.03 -23.93 -7.98
CA LEU A 731 -2.18 -24.38 -6.87
C LEU A 731 -2.81 -24.06 -5.51
N VAL A 732 -3.23 -22.81 -5.31
CA VAL A 732 -3.86 -22.36 -4.06
C VAL A 732 -5.23 -23.01 -3.90
N GLY A 733 -5.99 -23.18 -5.00
CA GLY A 733 -7.27 -23.87 -4.97
C GLY A 733 -7.13 -25.33 -4.51
N ALA A 734 -6.20 -26.07 -5.10
CA ALA A 734 -5.91 -27.45 -4.73
C ALA A 734 -5.40 -27.56 -3.27
N TRP A 735 -4.61 -26.60 -2.80
CA TRP A 735 -4.20 -26.55 -1.39
C TRP A 735 -5.40 -26.41 -0.45
N ILE A 736 -6.34 -25.51 -0.75
CA ILE A 736 -7.55 -25.30 0.05
C ILE A 736 -8.46 -26.53 0.06
N THR A 737 -8.72 -27.13 -1.09
CA THR A 737 -9.72 -28.20 -1.22
C THR A 737 -9.20 -29.59 -0.92
N ASN A 738 -7.88 -29.82 -1.02
CA ASN A 738 -7.29 -31.13 -0.85
C ASN A 738 -6.48 -31.19 0.45
N GLU A 739 -5.38 -30.45 0.53
CA GLU A 739 -4.42 -30.56 1.64
C GLU A 739 -4.96 -29.94 2.94
N LEU A 740 -5.61 -28.79 2.86
CA LEU A 740 -6.21 -28.13 4.01
C LEU A 740 -7.56 -28.70 4.43
N ALA A 741 -8.25 -29.48 3.60
CA ALA A 741 -9.57 -30.01 3.95
C ALA A 741 -9.54 -30.92 5.21
N SER A 742 -8.39 -31.54 5.48
CA SER A 742 -8.13 -32.34 6.69
C SER A 742 -7.25 -31.63 7.72
N TYR A 743 -6.91 -30.35 7.52
CA TYR A 743 -6.08 -29.61 8.45
C TYR A 743 -6.85 -29.32 9.74
N GLN A 744 -6.19 -29.58 10.87
CA GLN A 744 -6.72 -29.33 12.20
C GLN A 744 -5.72 -28.46 12.95
N THR A 745 -6.15 -27.37 13.59
CA THR A 745 -5.26 -26.59 14.45
C THR A 745 -4.92 -27.37 15.73
N PHE A 746 -3.82 -27.04 16.41
CA PHE A 746 -3.51 -27.64 17.72
C PHE A 746 -4.67 -27.51 18.71
N LYS A 747 -5.40 -26.39 18.68
CA LYS A 747 -6.58 -26.16 19.53
C LYS A 747 -7.75 -27.07 19.16
N ASP A 748 -8.01 -27.28 17.88
CA ASP A 748 -9.08 -28.19 17.43
C ASP A 748 -8.71 -29.64 17.76
N TRP A 749 -7.42 -29.99 17.66
CA TRP A 749 -6.92 -31.32 18.01
C TRP A 749 -7.02 -31.58 19.51
N THR A 750 -6.57 -30.65 20.36
CA THR A 750 -6.70 -30.78 21.82
C THR A 750 -8.16 -30.85 22.25
N THR A 751 -9.04 -30.08 21.62
CA THR A 751 -10.50 -30.19 21.87
C THR A 751 -11.02 -31.58 21.51
N ALA A 752 -10.57 -32.17 20.39
CA ALA A 752 -10.98 -33.50 19.97
C ALA A 752 -10.47 -34.62 20.90
N GLN A 753 -9.24 -34.52 21.39
CA GLN A 753 -8.62 -35.53 22.26
C GLN A 753 -9.07 -35.41 23.73
N PHE A 754 -9.14 -34.19 24.26
CA PHE A 754 -9.38 -33.94 25.68
C PHE A 754 -10.78 -33.42 26.01
N GLY A 755 -11.58 -33.06 24.99
CA GLY A 755 -12.91 -32.44 25.15
C GLY A 755 -12.90 -30.97 25.57
N ASN A 756 -11.83 -30.52 26.25
CA ASN A 756 -11.60 -29.12 26.61
C ASN A 756 -10.10 -28.77 26.44
N PRO A 757 -9.76 -27.84 25.54
CA PRO A 757 -8.37 -27.46 25.28
C PRO A 757 -7.72 -26.67 26.42
N ASP A 758 -8.50 -26.13 27.37
CA ASP A 758 -8.00 -25.29 28.47
C ASP A 758 -7.62 -26.12 29.72
N LEU A 759 -7.54 -27.46 29.60
CA LEU A 759 -7.12 -28.33 30.69
C LEU A 759 -5.59 -28.33 30.83
N PRO A 760 -5.03 -28.36 32.05
CA PRO A 760 -3.57 -28.49 32.24
C PRO A 760 -2.96 -29.72 31.55
N ALA A 761 -3.74 -30.80 31.40
CA ALA A 761 -3.31 -32.02 30.70
C ALA A 761 -3.33 -31.88 29.17
N ALA A 762 -3.96 -30.83 28.63
CA ALA A 762 -4.05 -30.53 27.20
C ALA A 762 -3.02 -29.47 26.76
N GLU A 763 -2.22 -28.94 27.69
CA GLU A 763 -1.16 -27.97 27.39
C GLU A 763 -0.12 -28.57 26.43
N PRO A 764 0.53 -27.77 25.55
CA PRO A 764 1.48 -28.25 24.54
C PRO A 764 2.60 -29.12 25.10
N GLU A 765 3.13 -28.79 26.28
CA GLU A 765 4.25 -29.47 26.93
C GLU A 765 3.84 -30.59 27.88
N ALA A 766 2.53 -30.83 28.06
CA ALA A 766 2.05 -31.91 28.92
C ALA A 766 2.25 -33.29 28.27
N ASP A 767 2.43 -34.31 29.10
CA ASP A 767 2.60 -35.73 28.75
C ASP A 767 1.67 -36.55 29.68
N PRO A 768 0.36 -36.60 29.38
CA PRO A 768 -0.62 -37.18 30.30
C PRO A 768 -0.57 -38.72 30.37
N ASP A 769 -0.08 -39.39 29.33
CA ASP A 769 0.08 -40.84 29.28
C ASP A 769 1.49 -41.32 29.71
N ASN A 770 2.39 -40.38 30.04
CA ASN A 770 3.75 -40.58 30.54
C ASN A 770 4.61 -41.42 29.60
N ASP A 771 4.41 -41.21 28.29
CA ASP A 771 5.09 -41.96 27.25
C ASP A 771 6.41 -41.31 26.82
N GLY A 772 6.64 -40.05 27.25
CA GLY A 772 7.82 -39.23 26.98
C GLY A 772 7.65 -38.26 25.81
N ALA A 773 6.52 -38.27 25.10
CA ALA A 773 6.14 -37.28 24.10
C ALA A 773 5.26 -36.20 24.72
N SER A 774 5.47 -34.95 24.31
CA SER A 774 4.55 -33.87 24.67
C SER A 774 3.35 -33.87 23.73
N ASN A 775 2.21 -33.36 24.19
CA ASN A 775 1.02 -33.17 23.36
C ASN A 775 1.33 -32.47 22.02
N GLU A 776 2.23 -31.48 22.00
CA GLU A 776 2.67 -30.84 20.76
C GLU A 776 3.37 -31.83 19.82
N LEU A 777 4.31 -32.63 20.33
CA LEU A 777 4.96 -33.66 19.52
C LEU A 777 3.93 -34.64 18.99
N GLU A 778 2.98 -35.06 19.82
CA GLU A 778 1.95 -36.02 19.45
C GLU A 778 0.97 -35.50 18.41
N TYR A 779 0.57 -34.23 18.52
CA TYR A 779 -0.16 -33.51 17.49
C TYR A 779 0.63 -33.46 16.17
N LEU A 780 1.94 -33.26 16.24
CA LEU A 780 2.78 -33.24 15.05
C LEU A 780 2.97 -34.64 14.44
N THR A 781 3.03 -35.69 15.26
CA THR A 781 3.30 -37.07 14.84
C THR A 781 2.06 -37.93 14.66
N GLY A 782 0.87 -37.41 14.98
CA GLY A 782 -0.40 -38.13 14.88
C GLY A 782 -0.53 -39.29 15.88
N SER A 783 0.18 -39.25 17.01
CA SER A 783 0.02 -40.21 18.10
C SER A 783 -1.18 -39.85 18.99
N ASP A 784 -1.57 -40.78 19.86
CA ASP A 784 -2.73 -40.63 20.74
C ASP A 784 -2.24 -40.23 22.14
N PRO A 785 -2.58 -39.02 22.62
CA PRO A 785 -2.02 -38.48 23.85
C PRO A 785 -2.54 -39.13 25.12
N LEU A 786 -3.51 -40.04 25.00
CA LEU A 786 -4.09 -40.75 26.13
C LEU A 786 -3.69 -42.23 26.15
N LEU A 787 -2.82 -42.66 25.22
CA LEU A 787 -2.46 -44.06 25.03
C LEU A 787 -0.95 -44.22 24.85
N GLY A 788 -0.23 -44.48 25.94
CA GLY A 788 1.24 -44.61 25.93
C GLY A 788 1.82 -45.80 25.15
N SER A 789 1.00 -46.58 24.43
CA SER A 789 1.46 -47.53 23.42
C SER A 789 1.52 -46.94 22.01
N SER A 790 0.87 -45.80 21.78
CA SER A 790 0.78 -45.06 20.52
C SER A 790 2.02 -44.19 20.30
N LYS A 791 3.20 -44.80 20.18
CA LYS A 791 4.47 -44.04 20.14
C LYS A 791 4.94 -43.73 18.73
N TRP A 792 5.37 -42.50 18.47
CA TRP A 792 6.18 -42.18 17.31
C TRP A 792 7.63 -42.62 17.52
N GLN A 793 8.07 -43.66 16.81
CA GLN A 793 9.37 -44.29 17.04
C GLN A 793 10.36 -44.06 15.91
N ILE A 794 11.59 -43.70 16.26
CA ILE A 794 12.73 -43.64 15.34
C ILE A 794 13.60 -44.91 15.50
N ALA A 795 14.13 -45.41 14.39
CA ALA A 795 15.01 -46.57 14.36
C ALA A 795 16.34 -46.23 13.70
N VAL A 796 17.45 -46.60 14.35
CA VAL A 796 18.79 -46.48 13.76
C VAL A 796 19.27 -47.87 13.37
N ARG A 797 19.52 -48.08 12.08
CA ARG A 797 19.98 -49.36 11.52
C ARG A 797 21.41 -49.23 11.05
N ARG A 798 22.27 -50.17 11.42
CA ARG A 798 23.65 -50.20 10.94
C ARG A 798 23.72 -50.64 9.47
N ARG A 799 24.49 -49.91 8.66
CA ARG A 799 24.96 -50.31 7.33
C ARG A 799 26.48 -50.44 7.36
N ASN A 800 27.09 -51.06 6.33
CA ASN A 800 28.51 -51.45 6.39
C ASN A 800 29.45 -50.28 6.77
N ASP A 801 29.21 -49.10 6.22
CA ASP A 801 30.01 -47.87 6.33
C ASP A 801 29.29 -46.71 7.03
N GLY A 802 28.13 -46.96 7.66
CA GLY A 802 27.34 -45.89 8.26
C GLY A 802 26.10 -46.36 9.03
N VAL A 803 25.17 -45.44 9.25
CA VAL A 803 23.87 -45.71 9.86
C VAL A 803 22.73 -45.16 9.01
N GLN A 804 21.58 -45.80 9.12
CA GLN A 804 20.33 -45.42 8.48
C GLN A 804 19.32 -45.07 9.58
N ILE A 805 18.93 -43.81 9.65
CA ILE A 805 17.91 -43.28 10.55
C ILE A 805 16.56 -43.40 9.83
N VAL A 806 15.65 -44.17 10.39
CA VAL A 806 14.33 -44.47 9.82
C VAL A 806 13.26 -43.99 10.78
N PHE A 807 12.27 -43.25 10.29
CA PHE A 807 11.18 -42.73 11.10
C PHE A 807 9.87 -42.65 10.31
N PRO A 808 8.69 -42.83 10.93
CA PRO A 808 7.41 -42.56 10.29
C PRO A 808 7.33 -41.08 9.90
N ARG A 809 6.89 -40.80 8.68
CA ARG A 809 6.54 -39.46 8.22
C ARG A 809 5.03 -39.31 8.27
N VAL A 810 4.62 -38.18 8.80
CA VAL A 810 3.23 -37.71 8.77
C VAL A 810 3.12 -36.66 7.67
N GLY A 811 2.04 -36.72 6.91
CA GLY A 811 1.69 -35.72 5.91
C GLY A 811 1.65 -34.32 6.53
N TYR A 812 2.04 -33.31 5.75
CA TYR A 812 1.99 -31.90 6.18
C TYR A 812 2.91 -31.56 7.36
N ARG A 813 4.03 -32.27 7.51
CA ARG A 813 5.06 -32.00 8.52
C ARG A 813 6.46 -31.97 7.90
N GLY A 814 7.31 -31.13 8.46
CA GLY A 814 8.75 -31.11 8.23
C GLY A 814 9.47 -32.06 9.17
N PHE A 815 10.53 -32.68 8.66
CA PHE A 815 11.39 -33.58 9.44
C PHE A 815 12.85 -33.22 9.18
N GLU A 816 13.65 -33.19 10.23
CA GLU A 816 15.08 -32.90 10.16
C GLU A 816 15.84 -33.77 11.15
N VAL A 817 16.80 -34.55 10.66
CA VAL A 817 17.69 -35.35 11.47
C VAL A 817 18.85 -34.47 11.94
N GLU A 818 19.05 -34.44 13.25
CA GLU A 818 20.18 -33.77 13.88
C GLU A 818 21.06 -34.80 14.59
N TRP A 819 22.33 -34.44 14.76
CA TRP A 819 23.30 -35.26 15.45
C TRP A 819 24.15 -34.46 16.45
N THR A 820 24.69 -35.16 17.43
CA THR A 820 25.72 -34.65 18.34
C THR A 820 26.72 -35.76 18.67
N ALA A 821 27.97 -35.40 18.96
CA ALA A 821 28.96 -36.32 19.50
C ALA A 821 28.86 -36.50 21.03
N ASP A 822 28.16 -35.59 21.71
CA ASP A 822 28.09 -35.51 23.17
C ASP A 822 26.68 -35.13 23.64
N LEU A 823 26.18 -35.81 24.68
CA LEU A 823 24.90 -35.52 25.34
C LEU A 823 25.07 -34.75 26.66
N THR A 824 26.29 -34.26 26.95
CA THR A 824 26.56 -33.44 28.13
C THR A 824 25.97 -32.03 27.96
N PRO A 825 25.12 -31.54 28.90
CA PRO A 825 24.55 -30.20 28.79
C PRO A 825 25.61 -29.08 28.90
N PRO A 826 25.47 -27.97 28.14
CA PRO A 826 24.44 -27.70 27.14
C PRO A 826 24.70 -28.50 25.85
N ILE A 827 23.70 -29.28 25.42
CA ILE A 827 23.83 -30.17 24.27
C ILE A 827 23.77 -29.33 22.98
N GLN A 828 24.78 -29.48 22.12
CA GLN A 828 24.82 -28.82 20.81
C GLN A 828 24.45 -29.81 19.72
N TRP A 829 23.26 -29.64 19.16
CA TRP A 829 22.78 -30.42 18.02
C TRP A 829 23.16 -29.73 16.70
N SER A 830 23.56 -30.53 15.73
CA SER A 830 23.87 -30.08 14.37
C SER A 830 22.99 -30.81 13.37
N VAL A 831 22.42 -30.09 12.40
CA VAL A 831 21.67 -30.71 11.30
C VAL A 831 22.60 -31.63 10.50
N LEU A 832 22.16 -32.85 10.21
CA LEU A 832 22.93 -33.78 9.40
C LEU A 832 22.93 -33.32 7.93
N ALA A 833 24.09 -32.89 7.44
CA ALA A 833 24.27 -32.28 6.12
C ALA A 833 24.30 -33.31 4.98
N VAL A 834 23.16 -33.92 4.67
CA VAL A 834 23.01 -34.89 3.58
C VAL A 834 21.77 -34.62 2.73
N PRO A 835 21.75 -34.95 1.42
CA PRO A 835 20.61 -34.66 0.54
C PRO A 835 19.27 -35.26 1.01
N SER A 836 19.29 -36.45 1.62
CA SER A 836 18.09 -37.10 2.16
C SER A 836 17.51 -36.41 3.40
N ASN A 837 18.25 -35.47 4.00
CA ASN A 837 17.85 -34.73 5.18
C ASN A 837 17.43 -33.28 4.88
N ARG A 838 17.20 -32.95 3.60
CA ARG A 838 16.76 -31.60 3.20
C ARG A 838 15.38 -31.28 3.79
N PRO A 839 15.22 -30.15 4.51
CA PRO A 839 14.01 -29.89 5.28
C PRO A 839 12.79 -29.37 4.46
N PHE A 840 12.57 -29.82 3.22
CA PHE A 840 11.55 -29.21 2.34
C PHE A 840 10.45 -30.20 1.92
N LEU A 841 9.21 -29.82 2.24
CA LEU A 841 8.15 -30.67 2.77
C LEU A 841 7.58 -31.69 1.78
N MET A 842 7.42 -32.93 2.25
CA MET A 842 6.96 -34.07 1.46
C MET A 842 5.44 -34.29 1.53
N SER A 843 4.85 -34.82 0.46
CA SER A 843 3.40 -34.74 0.25
C SER A 843 2.53 -35.82 0.90
N PRO A 844 2.99 -37.07 1.16
CA PRO A 844 2.16 -38.01 1.92
C PRO A 844 2.88 -38.69 3.10
N ASP A 845 2.08 -39.31 3.96
CA ASP A 845 2.53 -40.25 4.99
C ASP A 845 3.48 -41.31 4.43
N GLY A 846 4.41 -41.79 5.23
CA GLY A 846 5.29 -42.88 4.82
C GLY A 846 6.46 -43.12 5.75
N LEU A 847 7.57 -43.61 5.19
CA LEU A 847 8.82 -43.79 5.92
C LEU A 847 9.85 -42.76 5.45
N GLY A 848 10.45 -42.04 6.39
CA GLY A 848 11.63 -41.21 6.22
C GLY A 848 12.87 -42.07 6.40
N ILE A 849 13.86 -41.89 5.54
CA ILE A 849 15.12 -42.62 5.58
C ILE A 849 16.24 -41.59 5.34
N VAL A 850 17.11 -41.44 6.32
CA VAL A 850 18.29 -40.57 6.25
C VAL A 850 19.53 -41.39 6.54
N GLU A 851 20.53 -41.26 5.69
CA GLU A 851 21.77 -42.03 5.79
C GLU A 851 22.92 -41.13 6.24
N ASP A 852 23.65 -41.57 7.27
CA ASP A 852 24.87 -40.92 7.74
C ASP A 852 26.05 -41.86 7.51
N LEU A 853 27.00 -41.44 6.67
CA LEU A 853 28.25 -42.16 6.42
C LEU A 853 29.25 -41.82 7.52
N LEU A 854 29.60 -42.81 8.34
CA LEU A 854 30.48 -42.65 9.50
C LEU A 854 31.94 -42.91 9.13
N ALA A 855 32.44 -42.19 8.12
CA ALA A 855 33.81 -42.34 7.63
C ALA A 855 34.86 -41.98 8.69
N ASP A 856 34.52 -41.06 9.60
CA ASP A 856 35.36 -40.59 10.71
C ASP A 856 35.37 -41.52 11.93
N ARG A 857 34.48 -42.52 11.96
CA ARG A 857 34.23 -43.45 13.08
C ARG A 857 33.87 -42.76 14.41
N THR A 858 33.39 -41.52 14.35
CA THR A 858 32.96 -40.79 15.55
C THR A 858 31.65 -41.39 16.09
N ALA A 859 31.55 -41.57 17.40
CA ALA A 859 30.27 -41.92 18.02
C ALA A 859 29.30 -40.74 17.90
N ARG A 860 28.09 -40.99 17.41
CA ARG A 860 27.07 -39.96 17.21
C ARG A 860 25.74 -40.39 17.83
N PHE A 861 25.07 -39.44 18.45
CA PHE A 861 23.68 -39.53 18.87
C PHE A 861 22.83 -38.81 17.84
N TYR A 862 21.61 -39.30 17.60
CA TYR A 862 20.69 -38.74 16.62
C TYR A 862 19.37 -38.39 17.29
N ARG A 863 18.74 -37.32 16.81
CA ARG A 863 17.32 -37.04 17.05
C ARG A 863 16.68 -36.63 15.73
N VAL A 864 15.36 -36.73 15.68
CA VAL A 864 14.58 -36.27 14.54
C VAL A 864 13.65 -35.16 15.04
N ARG A 865 13.88 -33.95 14.54
CA ARG A 865 13.00 -32.80 14.79
C ARG A 865 11.82 -32.88 13.84
N VAL A 866 10.61 -32.75 14.38
CA VAL A 866 9.36 -32.65 13.62
C VAL A 866 8.84 -31.23 13.80
N PHE A 867 8.37 -30.60 12.73
CA PHE A 867 7.90 -29.21 12.78
C PHE A 867 6.81 -28.94 11.75
N GLU A 868 6.07 -27.87 11.94
CA GLU A 868 5.04 -27.44 10.99
C GLU A 868 5.63 -26.74 9.75
N PRO A 869 4.96 -26.88 8.59
CA PRO A 869 5.30 -26.23 7.32
C PRO A 869 5.50 -24.73 7.32
#